data_AF-A0A9W5K1V2-F1
#
_entry.id   AF-A0A9W5K1V2-F1
#
_cell.length_a   1.000
_cell.length_b   1.000
_cell.length_c   1.000
_cell.angle_alpha   90.00
_cell.angle_beta   90.00
_cell.angle_gamma   90.00
#
_symmetry.space_group_name_H-M   'P 1'
#
loop_
_entity.id
_entity.type
_entity.pdbx_description
1 polymer ?
#
loop_
_entity_poly.entity_id
_entity_poly.type
_entity_poly.pdbx_seq_one_letter_code
_entity_poly.pdbx_strand_id
1 'polypeptide(L)'
;MNAKNVVVTGAIFVTALLSTGGVKAEEVTFKDIPKGHWAEDRRFEKLVDVVGKDGYKEVEQTNIKEIFGLEEPTWIFKAGISKGKYHDRQELGFILRENTPLKVRQTNPHFKGKLTLRLLSNDSKEEKSIQVGNEWGTVQANVPLVPFIDTPYGENGAKLEYQIESEQSQKLLPIYQEKGSVSQFFKTWDQFDGEYALIQGKSFQLFVPKQDKESLRYLKDFQSLDELINYYEDIFAMYDSTIGLDGSTPENKKSQNRYFLKADLHGAGGAYYGSNWTANSTDNTKMWLAKNSWGTLHEIAHGYQAGFDNQGIYTGEVSNNLFGVQYQYSKYGKKADHIGWLFDFGKKETVEKNLYNAVMKENKKYNDLDLRQKLILLSMAKQKAGNEAFTKMYQGYRKLTSQDGFNKRDYPLPDLMNQYYSEHSQFDFTPVFESWGLDPNDTQTEINRAKGYQAVSSLADIVPEAQLAEARAIVDPEILINSNFELVTNQQIAPLGLKGNLNIHLNTGHIESFKGEKIQLKEGNKVIQEQKIETEDIKFQDVPNGIYAVEIPSGKDGKYHFKQYYAYVKEKNNSLSIDINKIEVSNLVNQKIIFLGLGDDQFAELHTDMNQQQATFMITSKTPHSYYAGEKYASIEVFNDKGENIYTKEMEGTNVIMGKDVIPLKEGYQIKIYHDETKSRLNSKANIINPSSKTNSFIMTKWGLKNSSLQNNPEEDLMKRIDNAATVILNNPSLKDIPMQKLETKKHLWMAINALSEPYRVSYMNKYQNILQ
;
A
#
# COMPACT_ATOMS: atom_id res chain seq x y z
N MET A 1 -1.03 -45.67 19.39
CA MET A 1 0.14 -46.41 18.85
C MET A 1 -0.33 -47.17 17.63
N ASN A 2 0.11 -46.80 16.42
CA ASN A 2 -0.13 -47.56 15.19
C ASN A 2 1.10 -47.40 14.30
N ALA A 3 1.79 -48.52 14.05
CA ALA A 3 3.04 -48.59 13.33
C ALA A 3 2.80 -48.51 11.81
N LYS A 4 3.63 -47.69 11.15
CA LYS A 4 3.65 -47.48 9.70
C LYS A 4 4.40 -48.63 9.02
N ASN A 5 3.80 -49.16 7.95
CA ASN A 5 4.44 -50.08 7.01
C ASN A 5 5.57 -49.37 6.27
N VAL A 6 6.78 -49.93 6.37
CA VAL A 6 7.95 -49.55 5.58
C VAL A 6 8.04 -50.51 4.41
N VAL A 7 7.85 -50.01 3.19
CA VAL A 7 8.16 -50.74 1.95
C VAL A 7 9.62 -50.43 1.62
N VAL A 8 10.51 -51.38 1.87
CA VAL A 8 11.93 -51.30 1.49
C VAL A 8 12.07 -51.87 0.09
N THR A 9 12.33 -51.03 -0.90
CA THR A 9 12.73 -51.44 -2.25
C THR A 9 14.20 -51.88 -2.25
N GLY A 10 14.47 -53.04 -2.84
CA GLY A 10 15.70 -53.84 -2.72
C GLY A 10 16.98 -53.30 -3.37
N ALA A 11 17.22 -51.99 -3.35
CA ALA A 11 18.49 -51.40 -3.80
C ALA A 11 19.56 -51.32 -2.68
N ILE A 12 19.17 -51.50 -1.41
CA ILE A 12 20.03 -51.22 -0.25
C ILE A 12 21.01 -52.37 0.07
N PHE A 13 20.79 -53.59 -0.43
CA PHE A 13 21.64 -54.73 -0.07
C PHE A 13 22.93 -54.88 -0.90
N VAL A 14 23.08 -54.16 -2.02
CA VAL A 14 24.30 -54.21 -2.85
C VAL A 14 25.30 -53.11 -2.47
N THR A 15 24.86 -52.03 -1.82
CA THR A 15 25.75 -50.93 -1.39
C THR A 15 26.46 -51.20 -0.06
N ALA A 16 25.99 -52.17 0.73
CA ALA A 16 26.61 -52.51 2.03
C ALA A 16 27.83 -53.45 1.93
N LEU A 17 28.14 -53.99 0.76
CA LEU A 17 29.29 -54.90 0.53
C LEU A 17 30.44 -54.28 -0.27
N LEU A 18 30.28 -53.04 -0.76
CA LEU A 18 31.32 -52.31 -1.51
C LEU A 18 32.13 -51.32 -0.65
N SER A 19 31.90 -51.28 0.67
CA SER A 19 32.62 -50.40 1.61
C SER A 19 33.84 -51.05 2.29
N THR A 20 34.14 -52.32 2.02
CA THR A 20 35.41 -52.96 2.40
C THR A 20 36.20 -53.21 1.13
N GLY A 21 37.21 -52.38 0.90
CA GLY A 21 37.97 -52.37 -0.35
C GLY A 21 38.49 -53.74 -0.77
N GLY A 22 38.33 -54.04 -2.07
CA GLY A 22 39.16 -55.00 -2.78
C GLY A 22 38.43 -56.17 -3.45
N VAL A 23 37.66 -55.93 -4.52
CA VAL A 23 37.44 -56.93 -5.59
C VAL A 23 37.19 -56.19 -6.91
N LYS A 24 37.92 -56.56 -7.99
CA LYS A 24 37.65 -56.09 -9.35
C LYS A 24 36.40 -56.79 -9.89
N ALA A 25 35.54 -56.05 -10.58
CA ALA A 25 34.34 -56.57 -11.20
C ALA A 25 34.67 -57.50 -12.37
N GLU A 26 34.79 -58.80 -12.09
CA GLU A 26 34.56 -59.90 -13.03
C GLU A 26 34.49 -61.20 -12.20
N GLU A 27 33.41 -61.97 -12.41
CA GLU A 27 33.09 -63.27 -11.79
C GLU A 27 32.71 -63.31 -10.29
N VAL A 28 31.39 -63.28 -10.02
CA VAL A 28 30.83 -63.94 -8.82
C VAL A 28 29.76 -64.93 -9.28
N THR A 29 30.05 -66.22 -9.20
CA THR A 29 29.06 -67.30 -9.36
C THR A 29 28.53 -67.70 -7.98
N PHE A 30 27.20 -67.75 -7.85
CA PHE A 30 26.51 -68.17 -6.63
C PHE A 30 26.75 -69.67 -6.38
N LYS A 31 27.65 -70.02 -5.46
CA LYS A 31 27.75 -71.41 -4.96
C LYS A 31 27.91 -71.63 -3.46
N ASP A 32 27.89 -70.60 -2.61
CA ASP A 32 28.14 -70.77 -1.17
C ASP A 32 27.08 -70.17 -0.23
N ILE A 33 25.78 -70.32 -0.51
CA ILE A 33 24.72 -69.97 0.46
C ILE A 33 24.13 -71.24 1.10
N PRO A 34 24.26 -71.44 2.42
CA PRO A 34 23.69 -72.58 3.12
C PRO A 34 22.16 -72.56 3.08
N LYS A 35 21.54 -73.71 2.80
CA LYS A 35 20.09 -73.92 2.88
C LYS A 35 19.64 -73.91 4.34
N GLY A 36 18.88 -72.88 4.74
CA GLY A 36 18.22 -72.77 6.04
C GLY A 36 16.75 -72.39 5.87
N HIS A 37 15.89 -73.22 6.46
CA HIS A 37 14.43 -73.27 6.36
C HIS A 37 13.70 -71.94 6.58
N TRP A 38 12.82 -71.54 5.64
CA TRP A 38 11.44 -71.11 5.91
C TRP A 38 10.55 -71.50 4.73
N ALA A 39 9.41 -72.08 5.09
CA ALA A 39 8.45 -72.73 4.21
C ALA A 39 7.48 -71.70 3.58
N GLU A 40 6.97 -72.08 2.41
CA GLU A 40 5.65 -71.74 1.84
C GLU A 40 5.32 -70.24 1.63
N ASP A 41 5.44 -69.76 0.39
CA ASP A 41 4.27 -69.69 -0.49
C ASP A 41 4.65 -69.39 -1.96
N ARG A 42 3.93 -70.00 -2.90
CA ARG A 42 4.25 -70.00 -4.33
C ARG A 42 3.92 -68.66 -4.98
N ARG A 43 4.94 -67.91 -5.41
CA ARG A 43 4.82 -66.93 -6.52
C ARG A 43 6.14 -66.45 -7.16
N PHE A 44 7.15 -67.33 -7.24
CA PHE A 44 8.40 -67.07 -7.95
C PHE A 44 8.66 -68.10 -9.06
N GLU A 45 7.81 -68.11 -10.09
CA GLU A 45 8.15 -68.71 -11.38
C GLU A 45 7.55 -67.87 -12.51
N LYS A 46 8.27 -66.79 -12.85
CA LYS A 46 8.38 -66.21 -14.20
C LYS A 46 9.30 -64.99 -14.15
N LEU A 47 10.59 -65.25 -14.09
CA LEU A 47 11.63 -64.25 -14.39
C LEU A 47 12.89 -64.94 -14.92
N VAL A 48 12.69 -65.90 -15.83
CA VAL A 48 13.73 -66.37 -16.75
C VAL A 48 13.05 -66.62 -18.08
N ASP A 49 12.83 -65.54 -18.83
CA ASP A 49 12.69 -65.52 -20.29
C ASP A 49 12.24 -64.11 -20.69
N VAL A 50 13.20 -63.19 -20.84
CA VAL A 50 13.36 -62.27 -21.97
C VAL A 50 14.77 -61.67 -21.83
N VAL A 51 15.81 -62.42 -22.19
CA VAL A 51 17.04 -61.83 -22.71
C VAL A 51 17.00 -62.10 -24.21
N GLY A 52 16.20 -61.29 -24.90
CA GLY A 52 16.14 -61.25 -26.35
C GLY A 52 17.39 -60.56 -26.88
N LYS A 53 17.88 -61.06 -28.02
CA LYS A 53 18.95 -60.48 -28.83
C LYS A 53 18.52 -59.11 -29.39
N ASP A 54 18.53 -58.09 -28.57
CA ASP A 54 18.56 -56.68 -28.97
C ASP A 54 19.35 -55.98 -27.87
N GLY A 55 20.34 -55.15 -28.25
CA GLY A 55 21.33 -54.57 -27.34
C GLY A 55 20.73 -53.90 -26.09
N TYR A 56 21.58 -53.71 -25.07
CA TYR A 56 21.27 -52.93 -23.87
C TYR A 56 20.45 -51.68 -24.23
N LYS A 57 19.14 -51.72 -23.98
CA LYS A 57 18.33 -50.49 -23.95
C LYS A 57 18.59 -49.87 -22.60
N GLU A 58 19.17 -48.66 -22.60
CA GLU A 58 19.23 -47.80 -21.43
C GLU A 58 17.86 -47.76 -20.76
N VAL A 59 17.81 -48.13 -19.49
CA VAL A 59 16.65 -47.83 -18.65
C VAL A 59 16.81 -46.36 -18.28
N GLU A 60 16.20 -45.45 -19.04
CA GLU A 60 16.09 -44.04 -18.65
C GLU A 60 15.54 -43.98 -17.20
N GLN A 61 16.36 -43.50 -16.26
CA GLN A 61 15.97 -43.46 -14.85
C GLN A 61 14.92 -42.36 -14.64
N THR A 62 13.66 -42.78 -14.60
CA THR A 62 12.53 -41.89 -14.36
C THR A 62 12.35 -41.61 -12.87
N ASN A 63 12.35 -40.33 -12.50
CA ASN A 63 12.18 -39.87 -11.12
C ASN A 63 10.79 -39.24 -10.94
N ILE A 64 10.22 -39.37 -9.74
CA ILE A 64 8.90 -38.80 -9.40
C ILE A 64 9.05 -37.93 -8.17
N LYS A 65 8.52 -36.71 -8.23
CA LYS A 65 8.38 -35.80 -7.10
C LYS A 65 6.92 -35.42 -6.89
N GLU A 66 6.43 -35.57 -5.66
CA GLU A 66 5.14 -35.00 -5.26
C GLU A 66 5.29 -33.50 -5.02
N ILE A 67 4.39 -32.72 -5.60
CA ILE A 67 4.35 -31.26 -5.50
C ILE A 67 3.14 -30.88 -4.66
N PHE A 68 3.40 -30.28 -3.50
CA PHE A 68 2.34 -29.72 -2.66
C PHE A 68 1.89 -28.37 -3.20
N GLY A 69 0.65 -27.99 -2.92
CA GLY A 69 0.13 -26.65 -3.18
C GLY A 69 -0.08 -25.86 -1.89
N LEU A 70 -0.32 -24.56 -2.03
CA LEU A 70 -0.63 -23.64 -0.93
C LEU A 70 -2.05 -23.09 -1.07
N GLU A 71 -2.65 -22.74 0.06
CA GLU A 71 -3.85 -21.88 0.05
C GLU A 71 -3.48 -20.53 -0.56
N GLU A 72 -4.26 -20.06 -1.55
CA GLU A 72 -4.09 -18.72 -2.08
C GLU A 72 -4.54 -17.70 -1.03
N PRO A 73 -3.66 -16.80 -0.54
CA PRO A 73 -4.03 -15.80 0.44
C PRO A 73 -4.78 -14.64 -0.22
N THR A 74 -5.94 -14.91 -0.80
CA THR A 74 -6.74 -13.96 -1.56
C THR A 74 -7.11 -12.72 -0.75
N TRP A 75 -7.24 -12.84 0.57
CA TRP A 75 -7.49 -11.73 1.47
C TRP A 75 -6.32 -10.72 1.58
N ILE A 76 -5.07 -11.19 1.41
CA ILE A 76 -3.89 -10.33 1.34
C ILE A 76 -3.79 -9.71 -0.05
N PHE A 77 -3.95 -10.54 -1.09
CA PHE A 77 -3.77 -10.12 -2.48
C PHE A 77 -4.84 -9.13 -2.96
N LYS A 78 -6.11 -9.28 -2.52
CA LYS A 78 -7.18 -8.31 -2.81
C LYS A 78 -6.89 -6.92 -2.25
N ALA A 79 -6.19 -6.86 -1.12
CA ALA A 79 -5.74 -5.61 -0.52
C ALA A 79 -4.50 -5.01 -1.22
N GLY A 80 -4.06 -5.57 -2.35
CA GLY A 80 -2.89 -5.11 -3.09
C GLY A 80 -1.55 -5.46 -2.42
N ILE A 81 -1.57 -6.21 -1.32
CA ILE A 81 -0.36 -6.65 -0.63
C ILE A 81 0.19 -7.87 -1.35
N SER A 82 1.38 -7.76 -1.91
CA SER A 82 1.93 -8.80 -2.80
C SER A 82 2.87 -9.78 -2.09
N LYS A 83 3.13 -9.61 -0.79
CA LYS A 83 4.07 -10.36 0.06
C LYS A 83 4.33 -11.78 -0.43
N GLY A 84 5.47 -12.01 -1.06
CA GLY A 84 5.96 -13.32 -1.50
C GLY A 84 5.05 -14.04 -2.51
N LYS A 85 4.16 -13.32 -3.20
CA LYS A 85 3.26 -13.88 -4.21
C LYS A 85 4.10 -14.53 -5.30
N TYR A 86 3.89 -15.82 -5.56
CA TYR A 86 4.66 -16.65 -6.52
C TYR A 86 6.16 -16.84 -6.20
N HIS A 87 6.59 -16.56 -4.97
CA HIS A 87 7.99 -16.78 -4.57
C HIS A 87 8.23 -18.21 -4.05
N ASP A 88 7.21 -18.86 -3.46
CA ASP A 88 7.39 -20.18 -2.85
C ASP A 88 7.72 -21.25 -3.91
N ARG A 89 8.79 -22.03 -3.66
CA ARG A 89 9.34 -22.99 -4.62
C ARG A 89 9.80 -24.31 -4.02
N GLN A 90 9.72 -25.34 -4.85
CA GLN A 90 10.09 -26.71 -4.54
C GLN A 90 11.25 -27.16 -5.44
N GLU A 91 12.45 -27.33 -4.87
CA GLU A 91 13.70 -27.73 -5.56
C GLU A 91 13.73 -29.22 -5.94
N LEU A 92 14.41 -29.65 -7.03
CA LEU A 92 14.46 -31.09 -7.38
C LEU A 92 15.65 -31.89 -6.81
N GLY A 93 16.54 -31.26 -6.06
CA GLY A 93 17.60 -31.90 -5.27
C GLY A 93 18.99 -31.81 -5.88
N PHE A 94 19.12 -31.26 -7.09
CA PHE A 94 20.36 -31.30 -7.86
C PHE A 94 20.62 -30.00 -8.62
N ILE A 95 21.85 -29.82 -9.07
CA ILE A 95 22.27 -28.78 -10.01
C ILE A 95 22.36 -29.46 -11.38
N LEU A 96 21.50 -29.03 -12.31
CA LEU A 96 21.48 -29.52 -13.69
C LEU A 96 22.71 -28.95 -14.40
N ARG A 97 23.56 -29.83 -14.94
CA ARG A 97 24.72 -29.43 -15.74
C ARG A 97 24.28 -28.69 -16.99
N GLU A 98 25.18 -27.83 -17.46
CA GLU A 98 25.07 -27.21 -18.77
C GLU A 98 24.82 -28.24 -19.88
N ASN A 99 24.04 -27.83 -20.88
CA ASN A 99 23.66 -28.58 -22.07
C ASN A 99 23.05 -29.97 -21.78
N THR A 100 22.51 -30.18 -20.59
CA THR A 100 21.84 -31.42 -20.20
C THR A 100 20.31 -31.26 -20.33
N PRO A 101 19.63 -32.03 -21.20
CA PRO A 101 18.18 -32.01 -21.29
C PRO A 101 17.52 -32.55 -20.01
N LEU A 102 16.62 -31.77 -19.44
CA LEU A 102 15.69 -32.18 -18.39
C LEU A 102 14.30 -32.31 -19.00
N LYS A 103 13.85 -33.55 -19.15
CA LYS A 103 12.49 -33.90 -19.53
C LYS A 103 11.58 -33.91 -18.32
N VAL A 104 10.39 -33.34 -18.43
CA VAL A 104 9.39 -33.29 -17.36
C VAL A 104 7.97 -33.46 -17.88
N ARG A 105 7.11 -34.06 -17.06
CA ARG A 105 5.65 -34.01 -17.23
C ARG A 105 4.95 -34.12 -15.87
N GLN A 106 3.71 -33.68 -15.82
CA GLN A 106 2.82 -33.84 -14.68
C GLN A 106 1.97 -35.09 -14.92
N THR A 107 1.96 -36.04 -13.98
CA THR A 107 1.32 -37.37 -14.21
C THR A 107 0.07 -37.64 -13.38
N ASN A 108 -0.29 -36.77 -12.43
CA ASN A 108 -1.54 -36.97 -11.67
C ASN A 108 -2.74 -36.44 -12.49
N PRO A 109 -3.64 -37.32 -12.97
CA PRO A 109 -4.78 -36.94 -13.81
C PRO A 109 -5.84 -36.07 -13.09
N HIS A 110 -5.79 -36.01 -11.75
CA HIS A 110 -6.70 -35.20 -10.94
C HIS A 110 -6.24 -33.76 -10.77
N PHE A 111 -4.98 -33.44 -11.06
CA PHE A 111 -4.49 -32.07 -11.13
C PHE A 111 -4.90 -31.46 -12.47
N LYS A 112 -5.45 -30.24 -12.47
CA LYS A 112 -6.01 -29.59 -13.66
C LYS A 112 -5.18 -28.41 -14.14
N GLY A 113 -4.38 -27.82 -13.26
CA GLY A 113 -3.42 -26.78 -13.58
C GLY A 113 -2.20 -27.26 -14.37
N LYS A 114 -1.33 -26.32 -14.70
CA LYS A 114 0.04 -26.58 -15.15
C LYS A 114 1.02 -26.19 -14.07
N LEU A 115 2.12 -26.92 -13.96
CA LEU A 115 3.24 -26.50 -13.12
C LEU A 115 4.15 -25.56 -13.91
N THR A 116 4.85 -24.66 -13.23
CA THR A 116 5.95 -23.90 -13.83
C THR A 116 7.26 -24.44 -13.30
N LEU A 117 8.09 -25.01 -14.19
CA LEU A 117 9.46 -25.38 -13.86
C LEU A 117 10.39 -24.25 -14.26
N ARG A 118 11.31 -23.89 -13.37
CA ARG A 118 12.34 -22.88 -13.58
C ARG A 118 13.71 -23.46 -13.34
N LEU A 119 14.64 -23.16 -14.24
CA LEU A 119 16.07 -23.37 -14.03
C LEU A 119 16.66 -22.02 -13.59
N LEU A 120 17.15 -21.93 -12.36
CA LEU A 120 17.57 -20.69 -11.72
C LEU A 120 19.08 -20.63 -11.45
N SER A 121 19.64 -19.42 -11.49
CA SER A 121 21.03 -19.08 -11.13
C SER A 121 21.06 -17.80 -10.29
N ASN A 122 22.24 -17.22 -10.10
CA ASN A 122 22.44 -15.86 -9.60
C ASN A 122 22.43 -14.79 -10.72
N ASP A 123 21.92 -15.12 -11.91
CA ASP A 123 21.79 -14.18 -13.04
C ASP A 123 20.54 -14.50 -13.88
N SER A 124 19.54 -13.62 -13.82
CA SER A 124 18.26 -13.78 -14.53
C SER A 124 18.39 -13.93 -16.05
N LYS A 125 19.49 -13.50 -16.67
CA LYS A 125 19.69 -13.66 -18.13
C LYS A 125 19.96 -15.11 -18.56
N GLU A 126 20.47 -15.93 -17.65
CA GLU A 126 20.81 -17.33 -17.92
C GLU A 126 19.63 -18.27 -17.68
N GLU A 127 18.68 -17.83 -16.86
CA GLU A 127 17.57 -18.62 -16.37
C GLU A 127 16.58 -19.02 -17.49
N LYS A 128 15.94 -20.17 -17.31
CA LYS A 128 14.95 -20.73 -18.24
C LYS A 128 13.70 -21.14 -17.48
N SER A 129 12.56 -21.18 -18.16
CA SER A 129 11.33 -21.70 -17.59
C SER A 129 10.46 -22.38 -18.64
N ILE A 130 9.73 -23.41 -18.24
CA ILE A 130 8.73 -24.09 -19.07
C ILE A 130 7.44 -24.36 -18.26
N GLN A 131 6.32 -24.36 -18.97
CA GLN A 131 5.04 -24.85 -18.43
C GLN A 131 4.99 -26.37 -18.58
N VAL A 132 4.62 -27.06 -17.51
CA VAL A 132 4.62 -28.53 -17.43
C VAL A 132 3.18 -29.02 -17.28
N GLY A 133 2.67 -29.67 -18.32
CA GLY A 133 1.38 -30.34 -18.36
C GLY A 133 1.53 -31.87 -18.37
N ASN A 134 0.53 -32.58 -18.89
CA ASN A 134 0.53 -34.04 -18.98
C ASN A 134 1.49 -34.62 -20.05
N GLU A 135 1.86 -33.81 -21.05
CA GLU A 135 2.83 -34.17 -22.08
C GLU A 135 4.26 -33.90 -21.64
N TRP A 136 5.21 -34.66 -22.20
CA TRP A 136 6.63 -34.43 -22.00
C TRP A 136 7.06 -33.07 -22.58
N GLY A 137 7.63 -32.23 -21.73
CA GLY A 137 8.38 -31.03 -22.11
C GLY A 137 9.86 -31.18 -21.78
N THR A 138 10.73 -30.53 -22.54
CA THR A 138 12.17 -30.54 -22.33
C THR A 138 12.68 -29.13 -22.09
N VAL A 139 13.59 -28.97 -21.13
CA VAL A 139 14.32 -27.72 -20.89
C VAL A 139 15.80 -28.01 -20.67
N GLN A 140 16.66 -27.09 -21.08
CA GLN A 140 18.09 -27.10 -20.82
C GLN A 140 18.63 -25.67 -20.83
N ALA A 141 19.84 -25.49 -20.29
CA ALA A 141 20.58 -24.23 -20.36
C ALA A 141 22.05 -24.49 -20.66
N ASN A 142 22.76 -23.48 -21.12
CA ASN A 142 24.19 -23.54 -21.48
C ASN A 142 25.13 -23.32 -20.28
N VAL A 143 24.57 -23.13 -19.09
CA VAL A 143 25.29 -23.02 -17.82
C VAL A 143 24.63 -23.94 -16.79
N PRO A 144 25.32 -24.32 -15.69
CA PRO A 144 24.70 -25.10 -14.63
C PRO A 144 23.60 -24.31 -13.92
N LEU A 145 22.40 -24.89 -13.78
CA LEU A 145 21.23 -24.23 -13.16
C LEU A 145 20.51 -25.18 -12.20
N VAL A 146 19.77 -24.62 -11.24
CA VAL A 146 18.99 -25.42 -10.29
C VAL A 146 17.52 -25.46 -10.71
N PRO A 147 16.92 -26.66 -10.93
CA PRO A 147 15.51 -26.80 -11.21
C PRO A 147 14.63 -26.63 -9.95
N PHE A 148 13.66 -25.73 -10.06
CA PHE A 148 12.61 -25.48 -9.09
C PHE A 148 11.24 -25.59 -9.75
N ILE A 149 10.25 -26.05 -9.00
CA ILE A 149 8.84 -25.92 -9.34
C ILE A 149 8.25 -24.76 -8.52
N ASP A 150 7.60 -23.80 -9.18
CA ASP A 150 6.78 -22.81 -8.49
C ASP A 150 5.64 -23.54 -7.77
N THR A 151 5.48 -23.29 -6.47
CA THR A 151 4.45 -23.96 -5.67
C THR A 151 3.06 -23.48 -6.12
N PRO A 152 2.18 -24.37 -6.60
CA PRO A 152 0.85 -23.98 -7.08
C PRO A 152 -0.06 -23.51 -5.94
N TYR A 153 -0.99 -22.61 -6.26
CA TYR A 153 -2.07 -22.23 -5.35
C TYR A 153 -3.34 -23.06 -5.60
N GLY A 154 -4.06 -23.40 -4.54
CA GLY A 154 -5.40 -24.03 -4.57
C GLY A 154 -5.43 -25.51 -4.95
N GLU A 155 -4.58 -25.96 -5.88
CA GLU A 155 -4.50 -27.34 -6.33
C GLU A 155 -3.39 -28.11 -5.61
N ASN A 156 -3.72 -29.30 -5.10
CA ASN A 156 -2.78 -30.19 -4.39
C ASN A 156 -2.55 -31.50 -5.15
N GLY A 157 -1.41 -32.14 -4.85
CA GLY A 157 -1.14 -33.51 -5.27
C GLY A 157 -0.64 -33.64 -6.70
N ALA A 158 -0.12 -32.57 -7.33
CA ALA A 158 0.59 -32.72 -8.58
C ALA A 158 1.77 -33.70 -8.42
N LYS A 159 2.01 -34.52 -9.45
CA LYS A 159 3.14 -35.45 -9.48
C LYS A 159 4.00 -35.08 -10.67
N LEU A 160 5.19 -34.55 -10.40
CA LEU A 160 6.17 -34.25 -11.43
C LEU A 160 6.98 -35.51 -11.69
N GLU A 161 6.87 -36.03 -12.90
CA GLU A 161 7.77 -37.04 -13.41
C GLU A 161 8.87 -36.36 -14.23
N TYR A 162 10.13 -36.76 -14.04
CA TYR A 162 11.26 -36.16 -14.74
C TYR A 162 12.37 -37.15 -15.06
N GLN A 163 13.09 -36.86 -16.16
CA GLN A 163 14.22 -37.63 -16.68
C GLN A 163 15.35 -36.68 -17.04
N ILE A 164 16.58 -37.08 -16.73
CA ILE A 164 17.79 -36.32 -17.05
C ILE A 164 18.52 -37.09 -18.14
N GLU A 165 18.65 -36.50 -19.32
CA GLU A 165 19.34 -37.14 -20.45
C GLU A 165 20.86 -36.90 -20.32
N SER A 166 21.52 -37.66 -19.45
CA SER A 166 22.96 -37.57 -19.25
C SER A 166 23.54 -38.87 -18.69
N GLU A 167 24.68 -39.31 -19.24
CA GLU A 167 25.49 -40.39 -18.66
C GLU A 167 26.20 -39.95 -17.36
N GLN A 168 26.32 -38.64 -17.12
CA GLN A 168 26.97 -38.10 -15.93
C GLN A 168 25.94 -37.79 -14.83
N SER A 169 26.17 -38.30 -13.63
CA SER A 169 25.33 -38.03 -12.45
C SER A 169 25.36 -36.54 -12.08
N GLN A 170 24.21 -35.90 -11.96
CA GLN A 170 24.13 -34.46 -11.64
C GLN A 170 24.72 -34.16 -10.24
N LYS A 171 25.19 -32.93 -10.03
CA LYS A 171 25.72 -32.52 -8.73
C LYS A 171 24.56 -32.38 -7.73
N LEU A 172 24.76 -32.85 -6.50
CA LEU A 172 23.74 -32.69 -5.45
C LEU A 172 23.65 -31.21 -5.03
N LEU A 173 22.43 -30.69 -4.87
CA LEU A 173 22.21 -29.37 -4.29
C LEU A 173 22.38 -29.46 -2.76
N PRO A 174 23.34 -28.77 -2.14
CA PRO A 174 23.42 -28.68 -0.69
C PRO A 174 22.25 -27.85 -0.16
N ILE A 175 21.48 -28.41 0.76
CA ILE A 175 20.33 -27.74 1.38
C ILE A 175 20.50 -27.75 2.89
N TYR A 176 20.39 -26.58 3.49
CA TYR A 176 20.34 -26.42 4.94
C TYR A 176 18.94 -25.98 5.37
N GLN A 177 18.40 -26.66 6.38
CA GLN A 177 17.16 -26.31 7.06
C GLN A 177 17.46 -26.12 8.54
N GLU A 178 16.59 -25.40 9.24
CA GLU A 178 16.69 -25.14 10.69
C GLU A 178 17.01 -26.43 11.46
N LYS A 179 18.05 -26.40 12.32
CA LYS A 179 18.56 -27.53 13.12
C LYS A 179 19.17 -28.68 12.29
N GLY A 180 19.46 -28.43 11.02
CA GLY A 180 20.18 -29.36 10.14
C GLY A 180 21.66 -29.52 10.53
N SER A 181 22.30 -30.56 10.00
CA SER A 181 23.74 -30.78 10.20
C SER A 181 24.56 -29.83 9.33
N VAL A 182 25.14 -28.79 9.94
CA VAL A 182 26.03 -27.83 9.27
C VAL A 182 27.23 -28.54 8.64
N SER A 183 27.82 -29.51 9.35
CA SER A 183 28.94 -30.31 8.85
C SER A 183 28.55 -31.10 7.61
N GLN A 184 27.39 -31.75 7.61
CA GLN A 184 26.92 -32.50 6.44
C GLN A 184 26.60 -31.58 5.26
N PHE A 185 26.00 -30.42 5.51
CA PHE A 185 25.70 -29.41 4.48
C PHE A 185 26.97 -28.97 3.74
N PHE A 186 28.00 -28.53 4.48
CA PHE A 186 29.26 -28.11 3.85
C PHE A 186 30.05 -29.29 3.28
N LYS A 187 30.03 -30.46 3.92
CA LYS A 187 30.65 -31.68 3.37
C LYS A 187 30.05 -32.02 2.00
N THR A 188 28.74 -31.95 1.85
CA THR A 188 28.07 -32.14 0.57
C THR A 188 28.53 -31.09 -0.44
N TRP A 189 28.54 -29.80 -0.07
CA TRP A 189 28.96 -28.73 -0.98
C TRP A 189 30.42 -28.90 -1.45
N ASP A 190 31.32 -29.23 -0.53
CA ASP A 190 32.74 -29.44 -0.82
C ASP A 190 32.97 -30.70 -1.67
N GLN A 191 32.24 -31.79 -1.40
CA GLN A 191 32.38 -33.05 -2.13
C GLN A 191 31.94 -32.93 -3.59
N PHE A 192 30.81 -32.27 -3.86
CA PHE A 192 30.26 -32.17 -5.21
C PHE A 192 30.72 -30.92 -5.97
N ASP A 193 31.41 -30.00 -5.29
CA ASP A 193 31.88 -28.73 -5.83
C ASP A 193 30.77 -27.96 -6.58
N GLY A 194 29.59 -27.92 -5.96
CA GLY A 194 28.36 -27.35 -6.52
C GLY A 194 28.39 -25.84 -6.70
N GLU A 195 27.74 -25.37 -7.76
CA GLU A 195 27.61 -23.96 -8.15
C GLU A 195 26.69 -23.18 -7.21
N TYR A 196 25.78 -23.85 -6.52
CA TYR A 196 24.77 -23.23 -5.67
C TYR A 196 24.48 -24.06 -4.41
N ALA A 197 23.89 -23.41 -3.41
CA ALA A 197 23.25 -24.04 -2.27
C ALA A 197 21.97 -23.31 -1.89
N LEU A 198 21.18 -23.93 -1.02
CA LEU A 198 19.90 -23.39 -0.55
C LEU A 198 19.83 -23.40 0.98
N ILE A 199 19.49 -22.25 1.56
CA ILE A 199 19.10 -22.13 2.96
C ILE A 199 17.57 -21.98 3.00
N GLN A 200 16.89 -22.78 3.82
CA GLN A 200 15.43 -22.78 3.89
C GLN A 200 14.94 -22.47 5.31
N GLY A 201 14.19 -21.39 5.43
CA GLY A 201 13.36 -21.06 6.60
C GLY A 201 11.89 -21.42 6.38
N LYS A 202 11.06 -21.07 7.37
CA LYS A 202 9.60 -21.22 7.31
C LYS A 202 8.96 -20.16 6.43
N SER A 203 9.54 -18.95 6.42
CA SER A 203 9.01 -17.79 5.70
C SER A 203 9.81 -17.41 4.46
N PHE A 204 10.95 -18.06 4.22
CA PHE A 204 11.83 -17.76 3.08
C PHE A 204 12.70 -18.92 2.61
N GLN A 205 13.28 -18.75 1.43
CA GLN A 205 14.36 -19.55 0.87
C GLN A 205 15.45 -18.57 0.39
N LEU A 206 16.71 -18.81 0.76
CA LEU A 206 17.86 -18.03 0.30
C LEU A 206 18.74 -18.90 -0.61
N PHE A 207 18.84 -18.49 -1.87
CA PHE A 207 19.59 -19.16 -2.91
C PHE A 207 21.00 -18.55 -3.04
N VAL A 208 22.02 -19.34 -2.71
CA VAL A 208 23.39 -18.86 -2.48
C VAL A 208 24.34 -19.38 -3.57
N PRO A 209 25.02 -18.51 -4.33
CA PRO A 209 26.03 -18.94 -5.31
C PRO A 209 27.33 -19.37 -4.62
N LYS A 210 28.08 -20.26 -5.28
CA LYS A 210 29.34 -20.85 -4.80
C LYS A 210 30.36 -19.83 -4.31
N GLN A 211 30.43 -18.65 -4.94
CA GLN A 211 31.38 -17.62 -4.54
C GLN A 211 31.17 -17.13 -3.10
N ASP A 212 29.95 -17.27 -2.56
CA ASP A 212 29.63 -16.90 -1.18
C ASP A 212 29.75 -18.09 -0.20
N LYS A 213 30.16 -19.27 -0.66
CA LYS A 213 30.26 -20.49 0.16
C LYS A 213 31.05 -20.24 1.45
N GLU A 214 32.20 -19.57 1.35
CA GLU A 214 33.04 -19.30 2.52
C GLU A 214 32.50 -18.16 3.39
N SER A 215 31.80 -17.18 2.82
CA SER A 215 31.08 -16.17 3.62
C SER A 215 29.91 -16.79 4.39
N LEU A 216 29.27 -17.82 3.84
CA LEU A 216 28.22 -18.58 4.49
C LEU A 216 28.78 -19.56 5.54
N ARG A 217 29.98 -20.13 5.30
CA ARG A 217 30.69 -20.99 6.26
C ARG A 217 31.19 -20.19 7.47
N TYR A 218 31.63 -18.96 7.23
CA TYR A 218 32.18 -18.06 8.23
C TYR A 218 31.39 -16.76 8.26
N LEU A 219 30.14 -16.85 8.74
CA LEU A 219 29.24 -15.71 8.86
C LEU A 219 29.86 -14.63 9.75
N LYS A 220 29.93 -13.40 9.23
CA LYS A 220 30.50 -12.26 9.96
C LYS A 220 29.59 -11.79 11.09
N ASP A 221 28.28 -11.70 10.81
CA ASP A 221 27.32 -11.06 11.71
C ASP A 221 26.43 -12.05 12.48
N PHE A 222 26.61 -13.35 12.26
CA PHE A 222 25.81 -14.44 12.83
C PHE A 222 26.72 -15.57 13.33
N GLN A 223 26.37 -16.17 14.46
CA GLN A 223 27.11 -17.27 15.08
C GLN A 223 26.83 -18.63 14.39
N SER A 224 25.72 -18.76 13.66
CA SER A 224 25.34 -19.99 12.97
C SER A 224 24.35 -19.75 11.82
N LEU A 225 24.17 -20.76 10.98
CA LEU A 225 23.12 -20.76 9.95
C LEU A 225 21.71 -20.73 10.56
N ASP A 226 21.52 -21.33 11.74
CA ASP A 226 20.25 -21.23 12.48
C ASP A 226 20.00 -19.80 12.97
N GLU A 227 21.03 -19.06 13.41
CA GLU A 227 20.86 -17.64 13.78
C GLU A 227 20.50 -16.79 12.55
N LEU A 228 21.11 -17.06 11.39
CA LEU A 228 20.74 -16.41 10.13
C LEU A 228 19.26 -16.68 9.77
N ILE A 229 18.80 -17.93 9.87
CA ILE A 229 17.39 -18.27 9.62
C ILE A 229 16.48 -17.54 10.60
N ASN A 230 16.77 -17.62 11.90
CA ASN A 230 15.96 -16.96 12.94
C ASN A 230 15.92 -15.43 12.76
N TYR A 231 17.00 -14.82 12.30
CA TYR A 231 17.05 -13.40 11.97
C TYR A 231 16.02 -13.01 10.89
N TYR A 232 15.88 -13.81 9.83
CA TYR A 232 14.87 -13.57 8.80
C TYR A 232 13.46 -13.87 9.30
N GLU A 233 13.25 -14.95 10.04
CA GLU A 233 11.95 -15.25 10.65
C GLU A 233 11.49 -14.12 11.58
N ASP A 234 12.40 -13.50 12.33
CA ASP A 234 12.15 -12.30 13.13
C ASP A 234 11.69 -11.10 12.29
N ILE A 235 12.31 -10.85 11.13
CA ILE A 235 11.91 -9.77 10.21
C ILE A 235 10.49 -10.01 9.70
N PHE A 236 10.21 -11.20 9.16
CA PHE A 236 8.89 -11.53 8.63
C PHE A 236 7.82 -11.51 9.73
N ALA A 237 8.12 -12.03 10.92
CA ALA A 237 7.20 -11.98 12.05
C ALA A 237 6.88 -10.53 12.47
N MET A 238 7.89 -9.65 12.49
CA MET A 238 7.69 -8.24 12.82
C MET A 238 6.84 -7.53 11.74
N TYR A 239 7.10 -7.77 10.46
CA TYR A 239 6.35 -7.14 9.37
C TYR A 239 4.91 -7.64 9.32
N ASP A 240 4.69 -8.95 9.49
CA ASP A 240 3.36 -9.56 9.62
C ASP A 240 2.59 -8.97 10.79
N SER A 241 3.24 -8.80 11.94
CA SER A 241 2.63 -8.17 13.11
C SER A 241 2.31 -6.69 12.84
N THR A 242 3.18 -5.98 12.12
CA THR A 242 3.01 -4.55 11.84
C THR A 242 1.75 -4.30 11.02
N ILE A 243 1.47 -5.14 10.01
CA ILE A 243 0.23 -5.07 9.23
C ILE A 243 -0.95 -5.83 9.85
N GLY A 244 -0.79 -6.43 11.03
CA GLY A 244 -1.88 -7.07 11.77
C GLY A 244 -2.35 -8.42 11.24
N LEU A 245 -1.44 -9.27 10.76
CA LEU A 245 -1.73 -10.66 10.42
C LEU A 245 -1.73 -11.55 11.69
N ASP A 246 -2.74 -11.36 12.53
CA ASP A 246 -2.90 -11.99 13.84
C ASP A 246 -3.93 -13.14 13.88
N GLY A 247 -4.66 -13.36 12.79
CA GLY A 247 -5.74 -14.35 12.71
C GLY A 247 -7.03 -13.96 13.44
N SER A 248 -7.19 -12.68 13.83
CA SER A 248 -8.39 -12.15 14.51
C SER A 248 -9.66 -12.24 13.64
N THR A 249 -9.52 -12.13 12.33
CA THR A 249 -10.58 -12.34 11.33
C THR A 249 -10.02 -13.15 10.15
N PRO A 250 -10.87 -13.72 9.27
CA PRO A 250 -10.41 -14.42 8.08
C PRO A 250 -9.44 -13.59 7.21
N GLU A 251 -9.66 -12.28 7.11
CA GLU A 251 -8.84 -11.34 6.35
C GLU A 251 -7.51 -10.98 7.02
N ASN A 252 -7.31 -11.40 8.28
CA ASN A 252 -6.10 -11.13 9.06
C ASN A 252 -5.27 -12.40 9.30
N LYS A 253 -5.56 -13.50 8.59
CA LYS A 253 -4.78 -14.74 8.67
C LYS A 253 -3.39 -14.58 8.03
N LYS A 254 -2.36 -15.18 8.62
CA LYS A 254 -1.04 -15.28 7.99
C LYS A 254 -1.08 -16.16 6.74
N SER A 255 -0.30 -15.80 5.73
CA SER A 255 -0.10 -16.65 4.56
C SER A 255 1.05 -17.63 4.75
N GLN A 256 1.03 -18.74 4.02
CA GLN A 256 2.04 -19.80 4.10
C GLN A 256 3.16 -19.67 3.06
N ASN A 257 3.01 -18.78 2.07
CA ASN A 257 3.98 -18.62 1.01
C ASN A 257 5.29 -18.00 1.51
N ARG A 258 6.42 -18.61 1.13
CA ARG A 258 7.76 -18.13 1.43
C ARG A 258 8.24 -17.08 0.42
N TYR A 259 9.14 -16.21 0.85
CA TYR A 259 9.97 -15.39 -0.04
C TYR A 259 11.07 -16.23 -0.69
N PHE A 260 11.50 -15.86 -1.90
CA PHE A 260 12.67 -16.42 -2.55
C PHE A 260 13.70 -15.31 -2.70
N LEU A 261 14.78 -15.39 -1.92
CA LEU A 261 15.85 -14.42 -1.86
C LEU A 261 17.03 -14.94 -2.68
N LYS A 262 17.58 -14.13 -3.59
CA LYS A 262 18.73 -14.52 -4.43
C LYS A 262 19.60 -13.33 -4.80
N ALA A 263 20.72 -13.61 -5.45
CA ALA A 263 21.46 -12.62 -6.21
C ALA A 263 20.97 -12.60 -7.68
N ASP A 264 21.15 -11.46 -8.35
CA ASP A 264 20.85 -11.30 -9.77
C ASP A 264 21.85 -10.33 -10.41
N LEU A 265 22.88 -10.85 -11.07
CA LEU A 265 23.93 -10.05 -11.72
C LEU A 265 23.38 -8.97 -12.68
N HIS A 266 22.23 -9.26 -13.31
CA HIS A 266 21.57 -8.33 -14.23
C HIS A 266 20.24 -7.80 -13.71
N GLY A 267 20.07 -7.79 -12.38
CA GLY A 267 18.93 -7.22 -11.70
C GLY A 267 18.75 -5.72 -11.91
N ALA A 268 17.54 -5.23 -11.68
CA ALA A 268 17.24 -3.81 -11.74
C ALA A 268 17.76 -3.08 -10.48
N GLY A 269 18.21 -1.82 -10.62
CA GLY A 269 18.62 -1.01 -9.47
C GLY A 269 19.78 -1.62 -8.65
N GLY A 270 19.86 -1.31 -7.36
CA GLY A 270 20.82 -1.95 -6.44
C GLY A 270 20.29 -3.28 -5.87
N ALA A 271 18.98 -3.38 -5.73
CA ALA A 271 18.22 -4.57 -5.41
C ALA A 271 16.76 -4.33 -5.87
N TYR A 272 15.94 -5.37 -5.85
CA TYR A 272 14.53 -5.26 -6.19
C TYR A 272 13.68 -6.37 -5.57
N TYR A 273 12.44 -6.02 -5.26
CA TYR A 273 11.34 -6.94 -5.02
C TYR A 273 10.55 -7.16 -6.32
N GLY A 274 10.60 -8.38 -6.84
CA GLY A 274 9.92 -8.78 -8.06
C GLY A 274 8.73 -9.70 -7.82
N SER A 275 7.96 -9.98 -8.88
CA SER A 275 6.80 -10.88 -8.80
C SER A 275 7.15 -12.34 -8.52
N ASN A 276 8.40 -12.77 -8.70
CA ASN A 276 8.79 -14.17 -8.61
C ASN A 276 9.89 -14.44 -7.57
N TRP A 277 10.61 -13.39 -7.15
CA TRP A 277 11.67 -13.44 -6.14
C TRP A 277 12.03 -12.01 -5.72
N THR A 278 12.83 -11.91 -4.66
CA THR A 278 13.50 -10.68 -4.23
C THR A 278 15.00 -10.87 -4.46
N ALA A 279 15.66 -9.93 -5.11
CA ALA A 279 17.07 -10.08 -5.45
C ALA A 279 17.89 -8.81 -5.25
N ASN A 280 19.15 -8.98 -4.89
CA ASN A 280 20.14 -7.90 -4.98
C ASN A 280 20.85 -7.95 -6.32
N SER A 281 21.10 -6.79 -6.92
CA SER A 281 21.51 -6.66 -8.32
C SER A 281 23.03 -6.79 -8.49
N THR A 282 23.56 -7.92 -7.99
CA THR A 282 24.96 -8.32 -8.10
C THR A 282 25.04 -9.83 -8.28
N ASP A 283 26.21 -10.38 -8.57
CA ASP A 283 26.41 -11.83 -8.66
C ASP A 283 26.43 -12.56 -7.31
N ASN A 284 26.48 -11.86 -6.16
CA ASN A 284 26.68 -12.43 -4.83
C ASN A 284 25.55 -12.08 -3.87
N THR A 285 25.46 -12.79 -2.73
CA THR A 285 24.40 -12.69 -1.72
C THR A 285 24.84 -11.93 -0.46
N LYS A 286 25.93 -11.15 -0.53
CA LYS A 286 26.47 -10.42 0.64
C LYS A 286 25.42 -9.54 1.34
N MET A 287 24.52 -8.93 0.59
CA MET A 287 23.40 -8.15 1.14
C MET A 287 22.54 -8.98 2.09
N TRP A 288 22.26 -10.23 1.73
CA TRP A 288 21.44 -11.17 2.50
C TRP A 288 22.19 -11.79 3.69
N LEU A 289 23.53 -11.80 3.66
CA LEU A 289 24.36 -12.31 4.74
C LEU A 289 24.78 -11.24 5.74
N ALA A 290 24.40 -9.97 5.52
CA ALA A 290 24.71 -8.84 6.38
C ALA A 290 23.54 -8.49 7.30
N LYS A 291 23.81 -8.39 8.59
CA LYS A 291 22.81 -7.98 9.59
C LYS A 291 22.53 -6.48 9.43
N ASN A 292 21.27 -6.10 9.60
CA ASN A 292 20.83 -4.70 9.47
C ASN A 292 21.09 -4.07 8.08
N SER A 293 21.23 -4.89 7.04
CA SER A 293 21.29 -4.41 5.66
C SER A 293 20.02 -3.63 5.31
N TRP A 294 20.15 -2.35 4.98
CA TRP A 294 18.99 -1.54 4.57
C TRP A 294 18.33 -2.11 3.32
N GLY A 295 19.11 -2.56 2.33
CA GLY A 295 18.58 -3.22 1.14
C GLY A 295 17.73 -4.44 1.48
N THR A 296 18.17 -5.28 2.42
CA THR A 296 17.39 -6.45 2.86
C THR A 296 16.05 -6.05 3.47
N LEU A 297 16.05 -5.06 4.38
CA LEU A 297 14.82 -4.59 5.02
C LEU A 297 13.87 -3.92 4.01
N HIS A 298 14.43 -3.06 3.16
CA HIS A 298 13.71 -2.30 2.12
C HIS A 298 13.03 -3.20 1.09
N GLU A 299 13.77 -4.16 0.52
CA GLU A 299 13.23 -5.05 -0.51
C GLU A 299 12.20 -6.03 0.03
N ILE A 300 12.39 -6.56 1.24
CA ILE A 300 11.35 -7.39 1.86
C ILE A 300 10.07 -6.57 2.08
N ALA A 301 10.21 -5.31 2.52
CA ALA A 301 9.10 -4.42 2.83
C ALA A 301 8.27 -4.00 1.61
N HIS A 302 8.83 -4.00 0.39
CA HIS A 302 8.02 -3.76 -0.82
C HIS A 302 6.88 -4.77 -0.97
N GLY A 303 7.06 -6.02 -0.53
CA GLY A 303 5.96 -6.99 -0.52
C GLY A 303 4.82 -6.63 0.45
N TYR A 304 5.05 -5.74 1.42
CA TYR A 304 4.06 -5.32 2.43
C TYR A 304 3.33 -4.01 2.07
N GLN A 305 3.70 -3.36 0.98
CA GLN A 305 2.91 -2.24 0.44
C GLN A 305 1.52 -2.72 0.04
N ALA A 306 0.51 -1.90 0.30
CA ALA A 306 -0.89 -2.20 0.07
C ALA A 306 -1.44 -1.40 -1.11
N GLY A 307 -2.68 -1.68 -1.50
CA GLY A 307 -3.33 -1.00 -2.61
C GLY A 307 -3.55 0.51 -2.40
N PHE A 308 -3.52 1.00 -1.16
CA PHE A 308 -3.57 2.44 -0.86
C PHE A 308 -2.25 3.16 -1.13
N ASP A 309 -1.15 2.43 -1.34
CA ASP A 309 0.12 3.05 -1.71
C ASP A 309 0.01 3.74 -3.07
N ASN A 310 0.66 4.90 -3.18
CA ASN A 310 0.52 5.83 -4.30
C ASN A 310 -0.93 6.33 -4.55
N GLN A 311 -1.84 6.21 -3.57
CA GLN A 311 -3.17 6.84 -3.65
C GLN A 311 -3.17 8.13 -2.82
N GLY A 312 -3.46 9.27 -3.46
CA GLY A 312 -3.44 10.60 -2.86
C GLY A 312 -2.05 11.24 -2.76
N ILE A 313 -1.03 10.47 -2.39
CA ILE A 313 0.37 10.91 -2.33
C ILE A 313 1.32 9.83 -2.86
N TYR A 314 2.50 10.23 -3.36
CA TYR A 314 3.52 9.28 -3.78
C TYR A 314 4.15 8.57 -2.57
N THR A 315 4.12 7.24 -2.55
CA THR A 315 4.71 6.41 -1.50
C THR A 315 5.53 5.21 -1.99
N GLY A 316 5.70 5.03 -3.31
CA GLY A 316 6.31 3.84 -3.90
C GLY A 316 7.65 3.43 -3.28
N GLU A 317 8.55 4.39 -3.06
CA GLU A 317 9.86 4.20 -2.41
C GLU A 317 9.93 4.83 -1.01
N VAL A 318 8.77 4.99 -0.35
CA VAL A 318 8.64 5.71 0.92
C VAL A 318 7.95 4.85 1.98
N SER A 319 6.73 4.35 1.73
CA SER A 319 5.93 3.70 2.78
C SER A 319 6.50 2.35 3.22
N ASN A 320 7.10 1.58 2.30
CA ASN A 320 7.83 0.36 2.61
C ASN A 320 8.96 0.63 3.62
N ASN A 321 9.57 1.80 3.58
CA ASN A 321 10.65 2.16 4.51
C ASN A 321 10.18 2.33 5.96
N LEU A 322 8.88 2.50 6.23
CA LEU A 322 8.36 2.51 7.61
C LEU A 322 8.65 1.19 8.34
N PHE A 323 8.64 0.08 7.61
CA PHE A 323 8.95 -1.25 8.15
C PHE A 323 10.44 -1.38 8.50
N GLY A 324 11.32 -0.90 7.62
CA GLY A 324 12.76 -0.85 7.87
C GLY A 324 13.13 0.05 9.04
N VAL A 325 12.54 1.26 9.10
CA VAL A 325 12.70 2.19 10.22
C VAL A 325 12.24 1.55 11.52
N GLN A 326 11.03 0.99 11.56
CA GLN A 326 10.52 0.30 12.75
C GLN A 326 11.44 -0.85 13.19
N TYR A 327 11.99 -1.60 12.24
CA TYR A 327 12.94 -2.67 12.56
C TYR A 327 14.19 -2.13 13.24
N GLN A 328 14.81 -1.10 12.65
CA GLN A 328 16.04 -0.52 13.15
C GLN A 328 15.85 0.08 14.55
N TYR A 329 14.79 0.85 14.76
CA TYR A 329 14.54 1.47 16.05
C TYR A 329 14.07 0.48 17.12
N SER A 330 13.28 -0.56 16.76
CA SER A 330 12.87 -1.59 17.73
C SER A 330 14.03 -2.48 18.19
N LYS A 331 15.00 -2.77 17.31
CA LYS A 331 16.16 -3.62 17.65
C LYS A 331 17.32 -2.83 18.27
N TYR A 332 17.56 -1.59 17.85
CA TYR A 332 18.74 -0.83 18.23
C TYR A 332 18.44 0.42 19.08
N GLY A 333 17.17 0.73 19.32
CA GLY A 333 16.77 1.95 20.04
C GLY A 333 17.31 3.19 19.34
N LYS A 334 17.71 4.19 20.13
CA LYS A 334 18.28 5.45 19.62
C LYS A 334 19.60 5.30 18.87
N LYS A 335 20.31 4.16 18.99
CA LYS A 335 21.51 3.89 18.17
C LYS A 335 21.17 3.86 16.68
N ALA A 336 19.91 3.59 16.32
CA ALA A 336 19.41 3.67 14.95
C ALA A 336 19.62 5.05 14.31
N ASP A 337 19.73 6.14 15.06
CA ASP A 337 20.10 7.46 14.50
C ASP A 337 21.48 7.43 13.83
N HIS A 338 22.39 6.59 14.31
CA HIS A 338 23.77 6.48 13.82
C HIS A 338 23.98 5.40 12.77
N ILE A 339 23.20 4.32 12.82
CA ILE A 339 23.39 3.14 11.96
C ILE A 339 22.25 2.93 10.97
N GLY A 340 21.15 3.66 11.15
CA GLY A 340 19.92 3.51 10.39
C GLY A 340 19.84 4.46 9.20
N TRP A 341 18.94 4.14 8.27
CA TRP A 341 18.81 4.87 7.01
C TRP A 341 18.05 6.19 7.15
N LEU A 342 17.10 6.28 8.10
CA LEU A 342 16.24 7.45 8.32
C LEU A 342 17.04 8.75 8.43
N PHE A 343 18.18 8.70 9.12
CA PHE A 343 19.09 9.83 9.32
C PHE A 343 20.44 9.65 8.62
N ASP A 344 20.43 8.96 7.48
CA ASP A 344 21.58 8.77 6.59
C ASP A 344 22.85 8.28 7.33
N PHE A 345 22.70 7.21 8.11
CA PHE A 345 23.81 6.53 8.78
C PHE A 345 24.66 7.47 9.65
N GLY A 346 23.98 8.25 10.51
CA GLY A 346 24.63 9.14 11.48
C GLY A 346 24.76 10.60 11.06
N LYS A 347 24.14 11.01 9.94
CA LYS A 347 24.12 12.40 9.47
C LYS A 347 22.83 13.15 9.82
N LYS A 348 22.24 12.80 10.97
CA LYS A 348 20.97 13.38 11.46
C LYS A 348 20.92 14.90 11.37
N GLU A 349 21.96 15.60 11.83
CA GLU A 349 22.01 17.06 11.79
C GLU A 349 21.87 17.64 10.38
N THR A 350 22.48 16.99 9.37
CA THR A 350 22.38 17.43 7.97
C THR A 350 21.00 17.18 7.41
N VAL A 351 20.43 16.00 7.68
CA VAL A 351 19.06 15.64 7.25
C VAL A 351 18.03 16.59 7.84
N GLU A 352 18.11 16.83 9.16
CA GLU A 352 17.23 17.74 9.90
C GLU A 352 17.32 19.18 9.39
N LYS A 353 18.55 19.70 9.19
CA LYS A 353 18.77 21.05 8.66
C LYS A 353 18.19 21.21 7.26
N ASN A 354 18.39 20.23 6.39
CA ASN A 354 17.89 20.27 5.01
C ASN A 354 16.37 20.22 4.98
N LEU A 355 15.75 19.35 5.80
CA LEU A 355 14.30 19.28 5.92
C LEU A 355 13.72 20.57 6.51
N TYR A 356 14.34 21.13 7.54
CA TYR A 356 13.93 22.41 8.12
C TYR A 356 13.97 23.54 7.09
N ASN A 357 15.04 23.66 6.31
CA ASN A 357 15.13 24.68 5.26
C ASN A 357 14.04 24.47 4.19
N ALA A 358 13.85 23.22 3.73
CA ALA A 358 12.84 22.90 2.71
C ALA A 358 11.42 23.26 3.16
N VAL A 359 11.01 22.81 4.34
CA VAL A 359 9.63 22.99 4.82
C VAL A 359 9.41 24.39 5.39
N MET A 360 10.31 24.87 6.26
CA MET A 360 10.08 26.10 7.04
C MET A 360 10.56 27.38 6.35
N LYS A 361 11.54 27.31 5.43
CA LYS A 361 12.11 28.49 4.76
C LYS A 361 11.70 28.58 3.29
N GLU A 362 11.63 27.44 2.60
CA GLU A 362 11.26 27.36 1.18
C GLU A 362 9.77 27.04 0.97
N ASN A 363 9.02 26.72 2.05
CA ASN A 363 7.60 26.34 2.01
C ASN A 363 7.29 25.18 1.06
N LYS A 364 8.26 24.26 0.87
CA LYS A 364 8.04 23.02 0.12
C LYS A 364 7.01 22.15 0.82
N LYS A 365 6.11 21.57 0.04
CA LYS A 365 5.09 20.62 0.52
C LYS A 365 5.52 19.20 0.24
N TYR A 366 4.79 18.22 0.78
CA TYR A 366 5.13 16.79 0.68
C TYR A 366 5.61 16.37 -0.71
N ASN A 367 4.91 16.79 -1.76
CA ASN A 367 5.21 16.40 -3.14
C ASN A 367 6.59 16.86 -3.62
N ASP A 368 7.08 18.00 -3.13
CA ASP A 368 8.36 18.62 -3.51
C ASP A 368 9.57 18.05 -2.77
N LEU A 369 9.34 17.21 -1.76
CA LEU A 369 10.37 16.68 -0.87
C LEU A 369 11.00 15.39 -1.42
N ASP A 370 12.24 15.13 -1.00
CA ASP A 370 12.93 13.87 -1.31
C ASP A 370 12.32 12.67 -0.55
N LEU A 371 12.71 11.45 -0.94
CA LEU A 371 12.16 10.21 -0.36
C LEU A 371 12.38 10.09 1.16
N ARG A 372 13.53 10.56 1.67
CA ARG A 372 13.87 10.48 3.10
C ARG A 372 13.09 11.52 3.89
N GLN A 373 12.96 12.72 3.36
CA GLN A 373 12.15 13.79 3.92
C GLN A 373 10.68 13.38 4.02
N LYS A 374 10.13 12.76 2.97
CA LYS A 374 8.79 12.16 2.99
C LYS A 374 8.64 11.07 4.06
N LEU A 375 9.66 10.21 4.20
CA LEU A 375 9.67 9.15 5.21
C LEU A 375 9.69 9.70 6.64
N ILE A 376 10.39 10.80 6.91
CA ILE A 376 10.39 11.43 8.23
C ILE A 376 8.96 11.80 8.63
N LEU A 377 8.21 12.49 7.78
CA LEU A 377 6.80 12.82 8.07
C LEU A 377 5.98 11.58 8.44
N LEU A 378 6.04 10.53 7.59
CA LEU A 378 5.26 9.30 7.83
C LEU A 378 5.70 8.59 9.13
N SER A 379 7.00 8.63 9.45
CA SER A 379 7.55 8.05 10.67
C SER A 379 7.07 8.80 11.91
N MET A 380 7.05 10.15 11.87
CA MET A 380 6.62 10.98 13.00
C MET A 380 5.10 10.82 13.24
N ALA A 381 4.31 10.81 12.15
CA ALA A 381 2.88 10.55 12.23
C ALA A 381 2.57 9.18 12.84
N LYS A 382 3.25 8.12 12.37
CA LYS A 382 3.09 6.77 12.91
C LYS A 382 3.56 6.65 14.36
N GLN A 383 4.67 7.31 14.73
CA GLN A 383 5.15 7.31 16.12
C GLN A 383 4.12 7.95 17.06
N LYS A 384 3.57 9.11 16.68
CA LYS A 384 2.58 9.81 17.49
C LYS A 384 1.24 9.06 17.58
N ALA A 385 0.81 8.42 16.50
CA ALA A 385 -0.41 7.62 16.47
C ALA A 385 -0.27 6.29 17.22
N GLY A 386 0.96 5.75 17.28
CA GLY A 386 1.26 4.45 17.83
C GLY A 386 1.14 3.32 16.81
N ASN A 387 1.84 2.21 17.07
CA ASN A 387 1.86 1.06 16.17
C ASN A 387 0.48 0.43 15.98
N GLU A 388 -0.38 0.46 17.00
CA GLU A 388 -1.72 -0.11 16.92
C GLU A 388 -2.57 0.61 15.87
N ALA A 389 -2.52 1.95 15.80
CA ALA A 389 -3.26 2.70 14.78
C ALA A 389 -2.84 2.31 13.35
N PHE A 390 -1.53 2.11 13.13
CA PHE A 390 -1.01 1.62 11.85
C PHE A 390 -1.50 0.21 11.52
N THR A 391 -1.45 -0.70 12.50
CA THR A 391 -1.99 -2.05 12.37
C THR A 391 -3.48 -2.04 12.02
N LYS A 392 -4.27 -1.18 12.70
CA LYS A 392 -5.71 -1.07 12.49
C LYS A 392 -6.07 -0.48 11.13
N MET A 393 -5.25 0.44 10.62
CA MET A 393 -5.38 0.94 9.24
C MET A 393 -5.25 -0.21 8.21
N TYR A 394 -4.24 -1.07 8.35
CA TYR A 394 -4.08 -2.24 7.47
C TYR A 394 -5.23 -3.26 7.60
N GLN A 395 -5.66 -3.57 8.83
CA GLN A 395 -6.79 -4.47 9.07
C GLN A 395 -8.09 -3.91 8.49
N GLY A 396 -8.33 -2.61 8.70
CA GLY A 396 -9.46 -1.88 8.17
C GLY A 396 -9.49 -1.86 6.66
N TYR A 397 -8.36 -1.54 6.03
CA TYR A 397 -8.25 -1.54 4.57
C TYR A 397 -8.47 -2.93 3.96
N ARG A 398 -7.95 -4.02 4.57
CA ARG A 398 -8.25 -5.39 4.13
C ARG A 398 -9.75 -5.68 4.19
N LYS A 399 -10.44 -5.25 5.25
CA LYS A 399 -11.91 -5.37 5.37
C LYS A 399 -12.67 -4.53 4.34
N LEU A 400 -12.15 -3.38 3.92
CA LEU A 400 -12.75 -2.59 2.83
C LEU A 400 -12.59 -3.32 1.49
N THR A 401 -11.42 -3.90 1.23
CA THR A 401 -11.12 -4.58 -0.05
C THR A 401 -11.91 -5.88 -0.25
N SER A 402 -12.52 -6.43 0.80
CA SER A 402 -13.39 -7.60 0.70
C SER A 402 -14.84 -7.27 0.35
N GLN A 403 -15.21 -5.99 0.28
CA GLN A 403 -16.57 -5.54 -0.02
C GLN A 403 -16.81 -5.40 -1.53
N ASP A 404 -18.05 -5.64 -1.95
CA ASP A 404 -18.47 -5.45 -3.34
C ASP A 404 -18.38 -3.99 -3.76
N GLY A 405 -17.90 -3.74 -4.99
CA GLY A 405 -17.76 -2.39 -5.53
C GLY A 405 -16.54 -1.61 -5.01
N PHE A 406 -15.64 -2.23 -4.25
CA PHE A 406 -14.42 -1.60 -3.76
C PHE A 406 -13.57 -0.98 -4.89
N ASN A 407 -13.16 0.26 -4.69
CA ASN A 407 -12.19 0.95 -5.54
C ASN A 407 -11.17 1.67 -4.66
N LYS A 408 -9.89 1.28 -4.81
CA LYS A 408 -8.78 1.86 -4.03
C LYS A 408 -8.65 3.38 -4.15
N ARG A 409 -9.11 3.98 -5.26
CA ARG A 409 -9.06 5.43 -5.47
C ARG A 409 -9.95 6.21 -4.50
N ASP A 410 -10.94 5.55 -3.91
CA ASP A 410 -11.83 6.14 -2.92
C ASP A 410 -11.23 6.15 -1.50
N TYR A 411 -10.03 5.58 -1.32
CA TYR A 411 -9.35 5.44 -0.04
C TYR A 411 -7.88 5.87 -0.13
N PRO A 412 -7.60 7.15 -0.40
CA PRO A 412 -6.23 7.65 -0.44
C PRO A 412 -5.55 7.53 0.94
N LEU A 413 -4.23 7.38 0.95
CA LEU A 413 -3.47 7.15 2.18
C LEU A 413 -3.63 8.26 3.23
N PRO A 414 -3.60 9.57 2.89
CA PRO A 414 -3.79 10.63 3.87
C PRO A 414 -5.12 10.52 4.63
N ASP A 415 -6.19 10.11 3.95
CA ASP A 415 -7.52 9.92 4.56
C ASP A 415 -7.51 8.75 5.54
N LEU A 416 -6.94 7.61 5.11
CA LEU A 416 -6.78 6.43 5.96
C LEU A 416 -5.92 6.75 7.20
N MET A 417 -4.82 7.48 7.02
CA MET A 417 -4.00 7.92 8.13
C MET A 417 -4.78 8.85 9.06
N ASN A 418 -5.44 9.89 8.55
CA ASN A 418 -6.19 10.82 9.40
C ASN A 418 -7.30 10.11 10.16
N GLN A 419 -8.04 9.22 9.52
CA GLN A 419 -9.08 8.44 10.17
C GLN A 419 -8.50 7.51 11.25
N TYR A 420 -7.67 6.54 10.86
CA TYR A 420 -7.23 5.50 11.79
C TYR A 420 -6.30 6.05 12.87
N TYR A 421 -5.45 7.03 12.55
CA TYR A 421 -4.56 7.60 13.56
C TYR A 421 -5.37 8.42 14.57
N SER A 422 -6.33 9.22 14.13
CA SER A 422 -7.15 10.00 15.04
C SER A 422 -8.10 9.15 15.88
N GLU A 423 -8.82 8.22 15.26
CA GLU A 423 -9.80 7.39 15.98
C GLU A 423 -9.14 6.47 17.02
N HIS A 424 -7.90 6.01 16.78
CA HIS A 424 -7.21 5.13 17.74
C HIS A 424 -6.40 5.87 18.80
N SER A 425 -5.80 7.02 18.46
CA SER A 425 -4.97 7.78 19.41
C SER A 425 -5.73 8.91 20.14
N GLN A 426 -6.91 9.30 19.64
CA GLN A 426 -7.65 10.49 20.08
C GLN A 426 -6.90 11.81 19.86
N PHE A 427 -5.89 11.82 18.98
CA PHE A 427 -5.22 13.02 18.49
C PHE A 427 -5.78 13.46 17.15
N ASP A 428 -5.79 14.76 16.88
CA ASP A 428 -6.18 15.30 15.59
C ASP A 428 -4.93 15.55 14.73
N PHE A 429 -4.76 14.74 13.67
CA PHE A 429 -3.65 14.83 12.73
C PHE A 429 -3.92 15.76 11.56
N THR A 430 -5.15 16.27 11.43
CA THR A 430 -5.53 17.24 10.40
C THR A 430 -4.52 18.38 10.25
N PRO A 431 -4.18 19.14 11.32
CA PRO A 431 -3.31 20.32 11.20
C PRO A 431 -1.93 19.98 10.62
N VAL A 432 -1.32 18.88 11.04
CA VAL A 432 0.00 18.49 10.51
C VAL A 432 -0.10 18.01 9.06
N PHE A 433 -1.15 17.28 8.68
CA PHE A 433 -1.29 16.86 7.29
C PHE A 433 -1.51 18.07 6.37
N GLU A 434 -2.35 19.03 6.77
CA GLU A 434 -2.54 20.29 6.06
C GLU A 434 -1.25 21.12 5.97
N SER A 435 -0.44 21.22 7.05
CA SER A 435 0.79 22.02 7.04
C SER A 435 1.82 21.50 6.02
N TRP A 436 1.83 20.18 5.80
CA TRP A 436 2.64 19.50 4.79
C TRP A 436 2.00 19.47 3.39
N GLY A 437 0.86 20.13 3.19
CA GLY A 437 0.18 20.26 1.91
C GLY A 437 -0.58 19.00 1.48
N LEU A 438 -0.97 18.17 2.45
CA LEU A 438 -1.91 17.06 2.22
C LEU A 438 -3.33 17.57 2.40
N ASP A 439 -4.28 16.90 1.74
CA ASP A 439 -5.69 17.28 1.72
C ASP A 439 -6.54 16.12 2.28
N PRO A 440 -6.62 15.98 3.63
CA PRO A 440 -7.39 14.91 4.26
C PRO A 440 -8.89 15.14 4.11
N ASN A 441 -9.65 14.06 4.08
CA ASN A 441 -11.11 14.07 3.97
C ASN A 441 -11.81 15.02 4.96
N ASP A 442 -12.57 15.99 4.43
CA ASP A 442 -13.31 17.00 5.20
C ASP A 442 -14.14 16.41 6.35
N THR A 443 -14.88 15.34 6.08
CA THR A 443 -15.76 14.70 7.07
C THR A 443 -14.97 14.17 8.26
N GLN A 444 -13.80 13.56 8.04
CA GLN A 444 -12.97 13.10 9.14
C GLN A 444 -12.37 14.27 9.93
N THR A 445 -11.96 15.36 9.25
CA THR A 445 -11.46 16.55 9.94
C THR A 445 -12.55 17.18 10.85
N GLU A 446 -13.79 17.23 10.37
CA GLU A 446 -14.95 17.69 11.16
C GLU A 446 -15.17 16.80 12.38
N ILE A 447 -15.12 15.47 12.21
CA ILE A 447 -15.25 14.51 13.31
C ILE A 447 -14.18 14.74 14.37
N ASN A 448 -12.92 14.91 13.97
CA ASN A 448 -11.81 15.12 14.90
C ASN A 448 -12.06 16.36 15.78
N ARG A 449 -12.40 17.50 15.15
CA ARG A 449 -12.71 18.75 15.86
C ARG A 449 -13.95 18.61 16.75
N ALA A 450 -15.02 18.03 16.23
CA ALA A 450 -16.29 17.93 16.93
C ALA A 450 -16.23 17.02 18.16
N LYS A 451 -15.44 15.94 18.10
CA LYS A 451 -15.13 15.07 19.25
C LYS A 451 -14.12 15.70 20.22
N GLY A 452 -13.47 16.79 19.82
CA GLY A 452 -12.46 17.47 20.62
C GLY A 452 -11.19 16.65 20.78
N TYR A 453 -10.79 15.92 19.72
CA TYR A 453 -9.48 15.31 19.66
C TYR A 453 -8.41 16.37 19.77
N GLN A 454 -7.34 16.05 20.48
CA GLN A 454 -6.29 17.04 20.72
C GLN A 454 -5.41 17.17 19.48
N ALA A 455 -5.38 18.36 18.90
CA ALA A 455 -4.50 18.69 17.79
C ALA A 455 -3.03 18.44 18.13
N VAL A 456 -2.31 17.84 17.19
CA VAL A 456 -0.86 17.64 17.25
C VAL A 456 -0.19 18.39 16.12
N SER A 457 1.05 18.83 16.35
CA SER A 457 1.82 19.57 15.35
C SER A 457 3.31 19.28 15.47
N SER A 458 4.06 19.52 14.40
CA SER A 458 5.51 19.41 14.38
C SER A 458 6.11 20.41 15.37
N LEU A 459 7.18 20.04 16.10
CA LEU A 459 7.95 21.00 16.91
C LEU A 459 8.34 22.26 16.09
N ALA A 460 8.79 22.08 14.85
CA ALA A 460 9.17 23.15 13.94
C ALA A 460 8.04 24.16 13.64
N ASP A 461 6.77 23.75 13.72
CA ASP A 461 5.61 24.59 13.41
C ASP A 461 5.18 25.46 14.61
N ILE A 462 5.57 25.10 15.84
CA ILE A 462 5.08 25.74 17.08
C ILE A 462 6.21 26.20 18.03
N VAL A 463 7.47 25.88 17.73
CA VAL A 463 8.65 26.30 18.51
C VAL A 463 9.59 27.14 17.63
N PRO A 464 10.04 28.33 18.10
CA PRO A 464 11.05 29.13 17.40
C PRO A 464 12.33 28.35 17.11
N GLU A 465 12.99 28.63 15.99
CA GLU A 465 14.19 27.89 15.53
C GLU A 465 15.27 27.79 16.62
N ALA A 466 15.51 28.89 17.35
CA ALA A 466 16.50 28.98 18.41
C ALA A 466 16.18 28.10 19.64
N GLN A 467 14.92 27.69 19.82
CA GLN A 467 14.43 26.91 20.96
C GLN A 467 14.21 25.43 20.62
N LEU A 468 14.37 25.03 19.35
CA LEU A 468 14.12 23.65 18.92
C LEU A 468 15.04 22.63 19.62
N ALA A 469 16.29 22.99 19.90
CA ALA A 469 17.20 22.07 20.58
C ALA A 469 16.73 21.72 22.00
N GLU A 470 16.26 22.73 22.74
CA GLU A 470 15.71 22.56 24.08
C GLU A 470 14.37 21.80 24.03
N ALA A 471 13.50 22.14 23.08
CA ALA A 471 12.22 21.45 22.89
C ALA A 471 12.41 19.96 22.57
N ARG A 472 13.36 19.63 21.69
CA ARG A 472 13.72 18.25 21.39
C ARG A 472 14.21 17.52 22.63
N ALA A 473 15.03 18.15 23.47
CA ALA A 473 15.53 17.54 24.70
C ALA A 473 14.42 17.25 25.73
N ILE A 474 13.37 18.08 25.78
CA ILE A 474 12.21 17.87 26.67
C ILE A 474 11.40 16.64 26.24
N VAL A 475 11.15 16.46 24.94
CA VAL A 475 10.29 15.36 24.45
C VAL A 475 11.05 14.06 24.23
N ASP A 476 12.37 14.12 24.07
CA ASP A 476 13.25 12.97 23.79
C ASP A 476 13.05 11.75 24.72
N PRO A 477 12.83 11.89 26.05
CA PRO A 477 12.66 10.73 26.93
C PRO A 477 11.41 9.88 26.65
N GLU A 478 10.37 10.46 26.05
CA GLU A 478 9.09 9.79 25.81
C GLU A 478 9.01 9.12 24.43
N ILE A 479 10.00 9.35 23.56
CA ILE A 479 9.97 8.95 22.15
C ILE A 479 11.21 8.18 21.73
N LEU A 480 11.04 7.41 20.66
CA LEU A 480 12.10 6.54 20.14
C LEU A 480 12.92 7.25 19.05
N ILE A 481 12.24 8.01 18.21
CA ILE A 481 12.82 8.81 17.14
C ILE A 481 12.64 10.28 17.51
N ASN A 482 13.72 11.04 17.61
CA ASN A 482 13.69 12.47 17.90
C ASN A 482 13.95 13.28 16.63
N SER A 483 13.20 14.34 16.38
CA SER A 483 13.31 15.19 15.18
C SER A 483 12.81 16.61 15.47
N ASN A 484 13.20 17.60 14.66
CA ASN A 484 12.51 18.90 14.63
C ASN A 484 11.06 18.78 14.18
N PHE A 485 10.72 17.66 13.55
CA PHE A 485 9.38 17.39 13.03
C PHE A 485 8.62 16.36 13.85
N GLU A 486 9.10 16.05 15.07
CA GLU A 486 8.33 15.24 16.01
C GLU A 486 6.97 15.89 16.26
N LEU A 487 5.91 15.06 16.28
CA LEU A 487 4.56 15.54 16.51
C LEU A 487 4.24 15.54 17.99
N VAL A 488 3.93 16.71 18.51
CA VAL A 488 3.74 16.95 19.94
C VAL A 488 2.37 17.52 20.23
N THR A 489 1.92 17.36 21.48
CA THR A 489 0.84 18.17 22.04
C THR A 489 1.40 19.43 22.68
N ASN A 490 0.55 20.42 22.97
CA ASN A 490 1.03 21.65 23.61
C ASN A 490 1.54 21.37 25.03
N GLN A 491 1.00 20.39 25.76
CA GLN A 491 1.53 20.08 27.11
C GLN A 491 2.94 19.51 27.09
N GLN A 492 3.32 18.78 26.04
CA GLN A 492 4.69 18.24 25.93
C GLN A 492 5.75 19.34 25.78
N ILE A 493 5.37 20.51 25.25
CA ILE A 493 6.27 21.67 25.11
C ILE A 493 6.02 22.78 26.13
N ALA A 494 4.97 22.67 26.94
CA ALA A 494 4.63 23.65 27.97
C ALA A 494 5.79 24.00 28.95
N PRO A 495 6.71 23.08 29.31
CA PRO A 495 7.84 23.40 30.17
C PRO A 495 8.79 24.48 29.62
N LEU A 496 8.80 24.73 28.30
CA LEU A 496 9.58 25.82 27.70
C LEU A 496 9.09 27.21 28.12
N GLY A 497 7.84 27.33 28.61
CA GLY A 497 7.26 28.59 29.05
C GLY A 497 7.07 29.62 27.92
N LEU A 498 7.13 29.20 26.66
CA LEU A 498 7.00 30.07 25.49
C LEU A 498 5.56 30.55 25.32
N LYS A 499 5.42 31.83 24.95
CA LYS A 499 4.15 32.48 24.69
C LYS A 499 4.26 33.47 23.54
N GLY A 500 3.17 33.65 22.82
CA GLY A 500 3.03 34.60 21.73
C GLY A 500 1.67 35.30 21.73
N ASN A 501 1.64 36.46 21.11
CA ASN A 501 0.39 37.15 20.79
C ASN A 501 -0.15 36.61 19.47
N LEU A 502 -1.48 36.49 19.35
CA LEU A 502 -2.15 36.04 18.14
C LEU A 502 -3.19 37.07 17.71
N ASN A 503 -3.09 37.56 16.47
CA ASN A 503 -4.14 38.33 15.82
C ASN A 503 -4.90 37.42 14.84
N ILE A 504 -6.19 37.20 15.10
CA ILE A 504 -7.08 36.51 14.17
C ILE A 504 -7.85 37.56 13.39
N HIS A 505 -7.73 37.56 12.07
CA HIS A 505 -8.51 38.40 11.17
C HIS A 505 -9.61 37.57 10.50
N LEU A 506 -10.87 37.96 10.69
CA LEU A 506 -12.04 37.30 10.08
C LEU A 506 -12.35 37.95 8.74
N ASN A 507 -12.02 37.27 7.64
CA ASN A 507 -12.38 37.69 6.30
C ASN A 507 -13.88 37.42 6.07
N THR A 508 -14.74 38.39 6.36
CA THR A 508 -16.19 38.25 6.22
C THR A 508 -16.91 39.56 5.91
N GLY A 509 -17.93 39.52 5.06
CA GLY A 509 -18.88 40.63 4.91
C GLY A 509 -20.01 40.61 5.94
N HIS A 510 -19.97 39.70 6.92
CA HIS A 510 -21.10 39.36 7.80
C HIS A 510 -20.76 39.44 9.29
N ILE A 511 -19.84 40.33 9.69
CA ILE A 511 -19.38 40.45 11.10
C ILE A 511 -20.54 40.67 12.10
N GLU A 512 -21.60 41.37 11.70
CA GLU A 512 -22.80 41.62 12.52
C GLU A 512 -23.51 40.34 12.98
N SER A 513 -23.37 39.24 12.23
CA SER A 513 -23.92 37.92 12.58
C SER A 513 -23.21 37.27 13.76
N PHE A 514 -21.96 37.67 14.00
CA PHE A 514 -21.07 37.13 15.05
C PHE A 514 -20.86 38.11 16.21
N LYS A 515 -21.26 39.39 16.08
CA LYS A 515 -21.07 40.39 17.12
C LYS A 515 -21.67 39.97 18.47
N GLY A 516 -20.84 40.03 19.51
CA GLY A 516 -21.15 39.63 20.88
C GLY A 516 -20.98 38.13 21.16
N GLU A 517 -20.80 37.31 20.13
CA GLU A 517 -20.42 35.89 20.30
C GLU A 517 -18.95 35.75 20.70
N LYS A 518 -18.55 34.56 21.13
CA LYS A 518 -17.18 34.29 21.60
C LYS A 518 -16.44 33.37 20.65
N ILE A 519 -15.31 33.84 20.14
CA ILE A 519 -14.32 32.99 19.48
C ILE A 519 -13.41 32.37 20.54
N GLN A 520 -13.14 31.07 20.42
CA GLN A 520 -12.38 30.30 21.42
C GLN A 520 -11.16 29.62 20.79
N LEU A 521 -10.04 29.65 21.52
CA LEU A 521 -8.87 28.81 21.26
C LEU A 521 -8.96 27.58 22.17
N LYS A 522 -9.01 26.39 21.57
CA LYS A 522 -9.21 25.14 22.29
C LYS A 522 -8.05 24.18 22.11
N GLU A 523 -7.76 23.47 23.19
CA GLU A 523 -6.89 22.31 23.22
C GLU A 523 -7.75 21.08 23.54
N GLY A 524 -8.08 20.32 22.49
CA GLY A 524 -9.17 19.34 22.56
C GLY A 524 -10.47 20.01 23.00
N ASN A 525 -11.06 19.56 24.11
CA ASN A 525 -12.26 20.17 24.69
C ASN A 525 -12.00 21.32 25.65
N LYS A 526 -10.74 21.61 26.01
CA LYS A 526 -10.39 22.66 26.97
C LYS A 526 -10.26 24.01 26.27
N VAL A 527 -11.03 25.01 26.71
CA VAL A 527 -10.84 26.40 26.28
C VAL A 527 -9.60 26.98 26.98
N ILE A 528 -8.63 27.43 26.18
CA ILE A 528 -7.38 28.03 26.66
C ILE A 528 -7.53 29.54 26.79
N GLN A 529 -8.10 30.17 25.77
CA GLN A 529 -8.51 31.57 25.79
C GLN A 529 -9.77 31.75 24.95
N GLU A 530 -10.54 32.80 25.26
CA GLU A 530 -11.69 33.22 24.48
C GLU A 530 -11.75 34.74 24.40
N GLN A 531 -12.30 35.26 23.31
CA GLN A 531 -12.50 36.69 23.10
C GLN A 531 -13.90 36.92 22.52
N LYS A 532 -14.49 38.07 22.85
CA LYS A 532 -15.72 38.50 22.18
C LYS A 532 -15.41 38.99 20.78
N ILE A 533 -16.25 38.64 19.83
CA ILE A 533 -16.19 39.14 18.47
C ILE A 533 -16.93 40.48 18.45
N GLU A 534 -16.19 41.57 18.28
CA GLU A 534 -16.75 42.93 18.14
C GLU A 534 -16.35 43.56 16.79
N THR A 535 -15.17 43.17 16.30
CA THR A 535 -14.56 43.60 15.04
C THR A 535 -14.00 42.39 14.30
N GLU A 536 -13.62 42.57 13.03
CA GLU A 536 -12.98 41.52 12.22
C GLU A 536 -11.60 41.11 12.77
N ASP A 537 -10.88 42.01 13.43
CA ASP A 537 -9.63 41.71 14.11
C ASP A 537 -9.85 41.36 15.59
N ILE A 538 -9.44 40.15 15.98
CA ILE A 538 -9.49 39.65 17.36
C ILE A 538 -8.08 39.40 17.86
N LYS A 539 -7.75 39.97 19.03
CA LYS A 539 -6.43 39.86 19.65
C LYS A 539 -6.47 38.94 20.86
N PHE A 540 -5.60 37.93 20.83
CA PHE A 540 -5.25 37.10 21.97
C PHE A 540 -3.84 37.47 22.43
N GLN A 541 -3.63 37.53 23.74
CA GLN A 541 -2.36 37.93 24.34
C GLN A 541 -1.80 36.80 25.18
N ASP A 542 -0.47 36.65 25.20
CA ASP A 542 0.23 35.67 26.03
C ASP A 542 -0.32 34.23 25.86
N VAL A 543 -0.71 33.86 24.64
CA VAL A 543 -1.13 32.50 24.31
C VAL A 543 0.10 31.61 24.40
N PRO A 544 0.07 30.47 25.11
CA PRO A 544 1.19 29.54 25.07
C PRO A 544 1.51 29.11 23.65
N ASN A 545 2.77 28.80 23.38
CA ASN A 545 3.13 28.24 22.08
C ASN A 545 2.45 26.88 21.88
N GLY A 546 1.96 26.63 20.67
CA GLY A 546 1.17 25.45 20.39
C GLY A 546 0.30 25.55 19.15
N ILE A 547 -0.49 24.49 18.96
CA ILE A 547 -1.56 24.39 17.97
C ILE A 547 -2.91 24.37 18.69
N TYR A 548 -3.86 25.18 18.23
CA TYR A 548 -5.17 25.34 18.85
C TYR A 548 -6.28 25.17 17.82
N ALA A 549 -7.30 24.39 18.15
CA ALA A 549 -8.55 24.41 17.40
C ALA A 549 -9.25 25.74 17.66
N VAL A 550 -9.63 26.44 16.60
CA VAL A 550 -10.37 27.69 16.65
C VAL A 550 -11.85 27.37 16.53
N GLU A 551 -12.59 27.57 17.61
CA GLU A 551 -14.05 27.43 17.60
C GLU A 551 -14.68 28.80 17.42
N ILE A 552 -15.36 28.98 16.29
CA ILE A 552 -16.19 30.14 16.00
C ILE A 552 -17.64 29.69 16.05
N PRO A 553 -18.52 30.39 16.79
CA PRO A 553 -19.94 30.08 16.80
C PRO A 553 -20.54 30.18 15.40
N SER A 554 -21.68 29.51 15.16
CA SER A 554 -22.28 29.43 13.82
C SER A 554 -22.98 30.72 13.35
N GLY A 555 -22.85 31.83 14.09
CA GLY A 555 -23.57 33.07 13.85
C GLY A 555 -25.07 32.96 14.14
N LYS A 556 -25.74 34.10 14.24
CA LYS A 556 -27.19 34.19 14.55
C LYS A 556 -28.09 33.36 13.61
N ASP A 557 -27.70 33.15 12.36
CA ASP A 557 -28.46 32.41 11.36
C ASP A 557 -27.91 31.00 11.05
N GLY A 558 -26.79 30.58 11.66
CA GLY A 558 -26.31 29.19 11.64
C GLY A 558 -25.69 28.69 10.33
N LYS A 559 -25.46 29.56 9.35
CA LYS A 559 -25.20 29.21 7.94
C LYS A 559 -23.83 29.67 7.45
N TYR A 560 -22.75 29.39 8.18
CA TYR A 560 -21.41 29.74 7.73
C TYR A 560 -20.49 28.53 7.67
N HIS A 561 -19.62 28.57 6.65
CA HIS A 561 -18.49 27.70 6.43
C HIS A 561 -17.19 28.47 6.73
N PHE A 562 -16.23 27.80 7.34
CA PHE A 562 -14.95 28.37 7.71
C PHE A 562 -13.84 27.60 7.00
N LYS A 563 -12.87 28.29 6.38
CA LYS A 563 -11.76 27.57 5.71
C LYS A 563 -10.60 27.21 6.62
N GLN A 564 -10.42 27.92 7.73
CA GLN A 564 -9.32 27.70 8.67
C GLN A 564 -9.89 27.39 10.05
N TYR A 565 -9.44 26.28 10.63
CA TYR A 565 -9.90 25.81 11.94
C TYR A 565 -8.78 25.69 12.98
N TYR A 566 -7.53 25.96 12.62
CA TYR A 566 -6.39 25.82 13.52
C TYR A 566 -5.52 27.07 13.56
N ALA A 567 -5.09 27.45 14.76
CA ALA A 567 -4.18 28.56 15.01
C ALA A 567 -2.85 28.04 15.54
N TYR A 568 -1.77 28.43 14.87
CA TYR A 568 -0.39 28.16 15.28
C TYR A 568 0.15 29.36 16.04
N VAL A 569 0.68 29.11 17.23
CA VAL A 569 1.40 30.10 18.04
C VAL A 569 2.84 29.63 18.17
N LYS A 570 3.74 30.32 17.47
CA LYS A 570 5.16 29.98 17.39
C LYS A 570 6.04 31.16 17.81
N GLU A 571 5.80 32.32 17.21
CA GLU A 571 6.65 33.49 17.42
C GLU A 571 6.04 34.42 18.48
N LYS A 572 6.76 35.49 18.83
CA LYS A 572 6.22 36.51 19.75
C LYS A 572 4.92 37.16 19.23
N ASN A 573 4.80 37.32 17.91
CA ASN A 573 3.59 37.81 17.26
C ASN A 573 3.23 36.86 16.11
N ASN A 574 1.97 36.44 16.09
CA ASN A 574 1.43 35.49 15.13
C ASN A 574 0.14 36.07 14.54
N SER A 575 -0.20 35.62 13.34
CA SER A 575 -1.41 36.02 12.65
C SER A 575 -2.08 34.83 12.00
N LEU A 576 -3.41 34.81 12.04
CA LEU A 576 -4.25 33.87 11.30
C LEU A 576 -5.34 34.66 10.58
N SER A 577 -5.56 34.36 9.30
CA SER A 577 -6.73 34.83 8.57
C SER A 577 -7.71 33.69 8.42
N ILE A 578 -8.99 33.93 8.72
CA ILE A 578 -10.07 32.95 8.62
C ILE A 578 -11.07 33.44 7.59
N ASP A 579 -11.20 32.73 6.48
CA ASP A 579 -12.26 32.96 5.50
C ASP A 579 -13.59 32.42 6.01
N ILE A 580 -14.58 33.30 6.13
CA ILE A 580 -15.94 32.95 6.55
C ILE A 580 -16.90 33.20 5.39
N ASN A 581 -17.43 32.12 4.85
CA ASN A 581 -18.37 32.16 3.73
C ASN A 581 -19.75 31.76 4.19
N LYS A 582 -20.77 32.54 3.81
CA LYS A 582 -22.15 32.16 4.06
C LYS A 582 -22.54 31.01 3.15
N ILE A 583 -23.24 30.02 3.72
CA ILE A 583 -23.84 28.91 3.00
C ILE A 583 -25.26 29.36 2.63
N GLU A 584 -25.42 29.82 1.39
CA GLU A 584 -26.71 30.18 0.77
C GLU A 584 -27.29 28.98 -0.01
N VAL A 585 -26.42 28.15 -0.60
CA VAL A 585 -26.83 26.96 -1.34
C VAL A 585 -26.05 25.73 -0.85
N SER A 586 -26.74 24.61 -0.69
CA SER A 586 -26.10 23.36 -0.28
C SER A 586 -25.15 22.82 -1.35
N ASN A 587 -23.99 22.29 -0.95
CA ASN A 587 -23.07 21.60 -1.85
C ASN A 587 -23.71 20.34 -2.48
N LEU A 588 -24.81 19.81 -1.94
CA LEU A 588 -25.57 18.72 -2.55
C LEU A 588 -26.29 19.13 -3.85
N VAL A 589 -26.42 20.43 -4.12
CA VAL A 589 -26.91 20.96 -5.40
C VAL A 589 -25.83 20.91 -6.47
N ASN A 590 -24.56 20.99 -6.06
CA ASN A 590 -23.42 21.01 -6.96
C ASN A 590 -23.26 19.66 -7.69
N GLN A 591 -22.76 19.73 -8.92
CA GLN A 591 -22.59 18.57 -9.78
C GLN A 591 -21.22 18.58 -10.44
N LYS A 592 -20.71 17.38 -10.70
CA LYS A 592 -19.44 17.13 -11.34
C LYS A 592 -19.66 16.34 -12.63
N ILE A 593 -19.07 16.82 -13.72
CA ILE A 593 -19.01 16.13 -15.02
C ILE A 593 -17.54 15.85 -15.33
N ILE A 594 -17.23 14.58 -15.56
CA ILE A 594 -15.89 14.05 -15.80
C ILE A 594 -15.72 13.79 -17.30
N PHE A 595 -14.61 14.24 -17.85
CA PHE A 595 -14.23 14.07 -19.25
C PHE A 595 -13.07 13.07 -19.33
N LEU A 596 -13.30 11.95 -20.01
CA LEU A 596 -12.33 10.87 -20.16
C LEU A 596 -11.76 10.82 -21.58
N GLY A 597 -10.50 10.44 -21.65
CA GLY A 597 -9.69 10.38 -22.85
C GLY A 597 -9.41 8.95 -23.28
N LEU A 598 -8.36 8.79 -24.10
CA LEU A 598 -7.82 7.49 -24.46
C LEU A 598 -7.49 6.68 -23.18
N GLY A 599 -7.89 5.41 -23.15
CA GLY A 599 -7.68 4.53 -21.99
C GLY A 599 -8.62 4.81 -20.81
N ASP A 600 -9.63 5.65 -21.00
CA ASP A 600 -10.56 6.13 -19.97
C ASP A 600 -9.86 6.97 -18.88
N ASP A 601 -8.69 7.53 -19.22
CA ASP A 601 -7.96 8.46 -18.37
C ASP A 601 -8.67 9.82 -18.32
N GLN A 602 -8.89 10.34 -17.12
CA GLN A 602 -9.51 11.66 -16.96
C GLN A 602 -8.57 12.76 -17.46
N PHE A 603 -9.04 13.59 -18.39
CA PHE A 603 -8.29 14.73 -18.92
C PHE A 603 -8.87 16.09 -18.52
N ALA A 604 -10.16 16.14 -18.15
CA ALA A 604 -10.80 17.36 -17.66
C ALA A 604 -12.00 17.06 -16.74
N GLU A 605 -12.42 18.07 -15.98
CA GLU A 605 -13.63 18.04 -15.17
C GLU A 605 -14.31 19.41 -15.11
N LEU A 606 -15.65 19.40 -15.08
CA LEU A 606 -16.49 20.55 -14.78
C LEU A 606 -17.14 20.35 -13.41
N HIS A 607 -17.01 21.32 -12.52
CA HIS A 607 -17.64 21.33 -11.21
C HIS A 607 -18.48 22.59 -11.02
N THR A 608 -19.75 22.46 -10.70
CA THR A 608 -20.60 23.62 -10.35
C THR A 608 -20.45 23.98 -8.88
N ASP A 609 -20.49 25.27 -8.56
CA ASP A 609 -20.54 25.80 -7.19
C ASP A 609 -21.61 26.89 -7.11
N MET A 610 -22.81 26.48 -6.71
CA MET A 610 -23.95 27.38 -6.65
C MET A 610 -23.94 28.31 -5.45
N ASN A 611 -23.14 27.98 -4.43
CA ASN A 611 -22.96 28.88 -3.30
C ASN A 611 -22.14 30.11 -3.72
N GLN A 612 -21.12 29.91 -4.56
CA GLN A 612 -20.31 30.98 -5.14
C GLN A 612 -20.84 31.51 -6.48
N GLN A 613 -21.93 30.95 -7.01
CA GLN A 613 -22.51 31.31 -8.31
C GLN A 613 -21.51 31.20 -9.48
N GLN A 614 -20.77 30.09 -9.51
CA GLN A 614 -19.76 29.83 -10.53
C GLN A 614 -19.66 28.34 -10.90
N ALA A 615 -18.93 28.04 -11.96
CA ALA A 615 -18.44 26.71 -12.28
C ALA A 615 -16.94 26.77 -12.49
N THR A 616 -16.24 25.72 -12.08
CA THR A 616 -14.82 25.53 -12.35
C THR A 616 -14.66 24.48 -13.45
N PHE A 617 -13.95 24.82 -14.51
CA PHE A 617 -13.53 23.87 -15.54
C PHE A 617 -12.00 23.66 -15.43
N MET A 618 -11.59 22.43 -15.14
CA MET A 618 -10.18 22.07 -14.95
C MET A 618 -9.74 21.08 -16.02
N ILE A 619 -8.62 21.38 -16.68
CA ILE A 619 -7.97 20.51 -17.67
C ILE A 619 -6.63 20.04 -17.10
N THR A 620 -6.46 18.73 -17.01
CA THR A 620 -5.34 18.07 -16.32
C THR A 620 -4.40 17.31 -17.25
N SER A 621 -4.74 17.18 -18.54
CA SER A 621 -3.87 16.54 -19.54
C SER A 621 -3.77 17.37 -20.82
N LYS A 622 -2.54 17.42 -21.36
CA LYS A 622 -2.25 18.03 -22.68
C LYS A 622 -2.70 17.16 -23.85
N THR A 623 -2.92 15.87 -23.62
CA THR A 623 -3.26 14.90 -24.65
C THR A 623 -4.46 14.08 -24.20
N PRO A 624 -5.69 14.60 -24.34
CA PRO A 624 -6.90 13.84 -24.08
C PRO A 624 -6.98 12.55 -24.89
N HIS A 625 -6.65 12.62 -26.19
CA HIS A 625 -6.73 11.47 -27.08
C HIS A 625 -5.78 11.63 -28.27
N SER A 626 -4.68 10.87 -28.28
CA SER A 626 -3.61 11.01 -29.29
C SER A 626 -4.07 10.80 -30.74
N TYR A 627 -5.13 10.03 -30.99
CA TYR A 627 -5.70 9.81 -32.33
C TYR A 627 -6.54 10.98 -32.87
N TYR A 628 -6.84 12.00 -32.06
CA TYR A 628 -7.57 13.21 -32.46
C TYR A 628 -6.61 14.41 -32.62
N ALA A 629 -5.41 14.17 -33.14
CA ALA A 629 -4.41 15.22 -33.31
C ALA A 629 -4.87 16.27 -34.33
N GLY A 630 -4.94 17.54 -33.92
CA GLY A 630 -5.47 18.64 -34.75
C GLY A 630 -6.99 18.62 -34.93
N GLU A 631 -7.70 17.72 -34.24
CA GLU A 631 -9.17 17.60 -34.32
C GLU A 631 -9.82 17.98 -32.98
N LYS A 632 -10.97 18.64 -33.06
CA LYS A 632 -11.79 18.97 -31.90
C LYS A 632 -12.31 17.68 -31.22
N TYR A 633 -11.87 17.45 -29.99
CA TYR A 633 -12.25 16.28 -29.21
C TYR A 633 -13.37 16.60 -28.20
N ALA A 634 -13.30 17.77 -27.55
CA ALA A 634 -14.32 18.24 -26.62
C ALA A 634 -14.45 19.76 -26.64
N SER A 635 -15.59 20.29 -26.20
CA SER A 635 -15.73 21.72 -25.89
C SER A 635 -16.77 21.99 -24.83
N ILE A 636 -16.66 23.16 -24.20
CA ILE A 636 -17.66 23.71 -23.30
C ILE A 636 -18.00 25.14 -23.74
N GLU A 637 -19.30 25.46 -23.74
CA GLU A 637 -19.83 26.81 -23.90
C GLU A 637 -20.77 27.12 -22.73
N VAL A 638 -20.72 28.35 -22.22
CA VAL A 638 -21.64 28.82 -21.18
C VAL A 638 -22.37 30.07 -21.67
N PHE A 639 -23.69 30.07 -21.52
CA PHE A 639 -24.58 31.17 -21.89
C PHE A 639 -25.26 31.72 -20.65
N ASN A 640 -25.38 33.04 -20.55
CA ASN A 640 -26.11 33.68 -19.47
C ASN A 640 -27.64 33.55 -19.65
N ASP A 641 -28.39 34.10 -18.71
CA ASP A 641 -29.86 34.13 -18.68
C ASP A 641 -30.51 34.88 -19.86
N LYS A 642 -29.74 35.69 -20.59
CA LYS A 642 -30.16 36.38 -21.82
C LYS A 642 -29.83 35.61 -23.09
N GLY A 643 -29.15 34.46 -22.98
CA GLY A 643 -28.70 33.65 -24.10
C GLY A 643 -27.39 34.13 -24.75
N GLU A 644 -26.66 35.05 -24.10
CA GLU A 644 -25.35 35.52 -24.59
C GLU A 644 -24.27 34.51 -24.21
N ASN A 645 -23.41 34.12 -25.16
CA ASN A 645 -22.25 33.26 -24.89
C ASN A 645 -21.20 34.06 -24.11
N ILE A 646 -20.96 33.68 -22.85
CA ILE A 646 -20.02 34.35 -21.94
C ILE A 646 -18.70 33.58 -21.80
N TYR A 647 -18.63 32.34 -22.28
CA TYR A 647 -17.45 31.51 -22.17
C TYR A 647 -17.45 30.41 -23.22
N THR A 648 -16.31 30.21 -23.89
CA THR A 648 -16.09 29.12 -24.84
C THR A 648 -14.69 28.56 -24.64
N LYS A 649 -14.59 27.24 -24.55
CA LYS A 649 -13.32 26.52 -24.53
C LYS A 649 -13.41 25.29 -25.41
N GLU A 650 -12.56 25.25 -26.43
CA GLU A 650 -12.40 24.09 -27.30
C GLU A 650 -11.11 23.35 -26.95
N MET A 651 -11.14 22.03 -27.05
CA MET A 651 -10.04 21.15 -26.74
C MET A 651 -9.86 20.16 -27.89
N GLU A 652 -8.65 20.14 -28.42
CA GLU A 652 -8.21 19.14 -29.39
C GLU A 652 -7.84 17.81 -28.70
N GLY A 653 -7.63 16.75 -29.47
CA GLY A 653 -7.11 15.48 -28.94
C GLY A 653 -5.67 15.55 -28.41
N THR A 654 -4.91 16.55 -28.85
CA THR A 654 -3.51 16.79 -28.49
C THR A 654 -3.25 18.29 -28.29
N ASN A 655 -2.16 18.65 -27.62
CA ASN A 655 -1.70 20.03 -27.44
C ASN A 655 -2.69 20.94 -26.68
N VAL A 656 -3.50 20.37 -25.79
CA VAL A 656 -4.44 21.14 -24.96
C VAL A 656 -3.68 21.93 -23.89
N ILE A 657 -4.09 23.17 -23.68
CA ILE A 657 -3.57 24.01 -22.60
C ILE A 657 -4.23 23.58 -21.29
N MET A 658 -3.44 22.97 -20.40
CA MET A 658 -3.88 22.66 -19.04
C MET A 658 -4.12 23.94 -18.24
N GLY A 659 -5.07 23.89 -17.32
CA GLY A 659 -5.40 25.04 -16.50
C GLY A 659 -6.73 24.88 -15.76
N LYS A 660 -7.07 25.92 -15.01
CA LYS A 660 -8.31 26.04 -14.26
C LYS A 660 -9.00 27.35 -14.68
N ASP A 661 -10.17 27.23 -15.26
CA ASP A 661 -11.02 28.35 -15.64
C ASP A 661 -12.18 28.46 -14.64
N VAL A 662 -12.41 29.66 -14.08
CA VAL A 662 -13.55 29.95 -13.20
C VAL A 662 -14.56 30.77 -13.99
N ILE A 663 -15.77 30.24 -14.10
CA ILE A 663 -16.81 30.72 -15.02
C ILE A 663 -18.03 31.14 -14.20
N PRO A 664 -18.59 32.36 -14.38
CA PRO A 664 -19.85 32.74 -13.75
C PRO A 664 -20.97 31.76 -14.12
N LEU A 665 -21.73 31.29 -13.11
CA LEU A 665 -22.85 30.36 -13.31
C LEU A 665 -23.97 30.64 -12.30
N LYS A 666 -25.15 30.99 -12.80
CA LYS A 666 -26.34 31.26 -11.97
C LYS A 666 -27.51 30.39 -12.41
N GLU A 667 -28.55 30.36 -11.59
CA GLU A 667 -29.84 29.81 -12.02
C GLU A 667 -30.29 30.48 -13.33
N GLY A 668 -30.77 29.67 -14.28
CA GLY A 668 -31.16 30.09 -15.62
C GLY A 668 -30.05 30.02 -16.67
N TYR A 669 -28.78 29.93 -16.29
CA TYR A 669 -27.66 29.86 -17.24
C TYR A 669 -27.65 28.51 -17.95
N GLN A 670 -27.17 28.49 -19.20
CA GLN A 670 -27.07 27.28 -20.02
C GLN A 670 -25.61 26.87 -20.21
N ILE A 671 -25.32 25.57 -20.06
CA ILE A 671 -24.01 24.97 -20.37
C ILE A 671 -24.20 24.03 -21.55
N LYS A 672 -23.37 24.14 -22.59
CA LYS A 672 -23.29 23.16 -23.67
C LYS A 672 -21.95 22.45 -23.63
N ILE A 673 -21.98 21.13 -23.63
CA ILE A 673 -20.79 20.29 -23.64
C ILE A 673 -20.80 19.44 -24.89
N TYR A 674 -19.75 19.55 -25.70
CA TYR A 674 -19.45 18.63 -26.78
C TYR A 674 -18.39 17.63 -26.33
N HIS A 675 -18.59 16.36 -26.64
CA HIS A 675 -17.58 15.32 -26.49
C HIS A 675 -17.73 14.32 -27.63
N ASP A 676 -16.65 14.05 -28.37
CA ASP A 676 -16.75 13.19 -29.56
C ASP A 676 -17.16 11.74 -29.19
N GLU A 677 -16.71 11.29 -28.02
CA GLU A 677 -17.00 9.96 -27.46
C GLU A 677 -17.96 10.00 -26.23
N THR A 678 -19.02 10.83 -26.25
CA THR A 678 -19.94 10.99 -25.09
C THR A 678 -20.36 9.66 -24.45
N LYS A 679 -20.78 8.68 -25.26
CA LYS A 679 -21.40 7.43 -24.79
C LYS A 679 -20.57 6.68 -23.74
N SER A 680 -19.25 6.69 -23.86
CA SER A 680 -18.33 5.97 -22.99
C SER A 680 -17.50 6.90 -22.10
N ARG A 681 -17.32 8.17 -22.48
CA ARG A 681 -16.25 9.02 -21.92
C ARG A 681 -16.70 10.38 -21.39
N LEU A 682 -17.99 10.70 -21.41
CA LEU A 682 -18.54 11.84 -20.66
C LEU A 682 -19.42 11.33 -19.51
N ASN A 683 -18.94 11.49 -18.28
CA ASN A 683 -19.53 10.83 -17.12
C ASN A 683 -20.02 11.83 -16.06
N SER A 684 -21.10 11.48 -15.38
CA SER A 684 -21.62 12.20 -14.20
C SER A 684 -22.23 11.19 -13.24
N LYS A 685 -22.10 11.44 -11.93
CA LYS A 685 -22.80 10.62 -10.91
C LYS A 685 -24.32 10.71 -11.03
N ALA A 686 -24.83 11.86 -11.50
CA ALA A 686 -26.24 12.02 -11.83
C ALA A 686 -26.50 11.58 -13.27
N ASN A 687 -27.67 10.96 -13.53
CA ASN A 687 -28.11 10.51 -14.86
C ASN A 687 -28.57 11.69 -15.74
N ILE A 688 -27.65 12.62 -16.00
CA ILE A 688 -27.91 13.86 -16.73
C ILE A 688 -27.24 13.87 -18.11
N ILE A 689 -26.38 12.89 -18.44
CA ILE A 689 -25.73 12.80 -19.74
C ILE A 689 -26.62 11.99 -20.69
N ASN A 690 -26.89 12.54 -21.88
CA ASN A 690 -27.49 11.81 -22.99
C ASN A 690 -26.37 11.10 -23.78
N PRO A 691 -26.20 9.77 -23.63
CA PRO A 691 -25.10 9.05 -24.27
C PRO A 691 -25.24 8.97 -25.79
N SER A 692 -26.43 9.21 -26.33
CA SER A 692 -26.72 9.16 -27.76
C SER A 692 -26.41 10.46 -28.50
N SER A 693 -25.99 11.51 -27.78
CA SER A 693 -25.66 12.82 -28.36
C SER A 693 -24.22 13.21 -28.08
N LYS A 694 -23.49 13.64 -29.12
CA LYS A 694 -22.17 14.27 -28.95
C LYS A 694 -22.26 15.61 -28.22
N THR A 695 -23.41 16.28 -28.26
CA THR A 695 -23.64 17.57 -27.58
C THR A 695 -24.72 17.45 -26.53
N ASN A 696 -24.39 17.76 -25.28
CA ASN A 696 -25.30 17.83 -24.15
C ASN A 696 -25.52 19.28 -23.75
N SER A 697 -26.79 19.71 -23.69
CA SER A 697 -27.17 21.06 -23.24
C SER A 697 -27.85 20.96 -21.87
N PHE A 698 -27.41 21.79 -20.93
CA PHE A 698 -27.90 21.83 -19.57
C PHE A 698 -28.39 23.23 -19.22
N ILE A 699 -29.47 23.32 -18.46
CA ILE A 699 -29.91 24.55 -17.80
C ILE A 699 -29.65 24.40 -16.30
N MET A 700 -28.98 25.37 -15.70
CA MET A 700 -28.78 25.40 -14.26
C MET A 700 -30.09 25.81 -13.57
N THR A 701 -30.61 24.97 -12.69
CA THR A 701 -31.79 25.25 -11.85
C THR A 701 -31.37 25.38 -10.40
N LYS A 702 -32.25 25.86 -9.51
CA LYS A 702 -31.99 25.85 -8.06
C LYS A 702 -31.72 24.47 -7.44
N TRP A 703 -32.02 23.37 -8.14
CA TRP A 703 -31.79 21.98 -7.66
C TRP A 703 -30.64 21.25 -8.38
N GLY A 704 -30.02 21.88 -9.38
CA GLY A 704 -28.98 21.28 -10.21
C GLY A 704 -29.20 21.48 -11.71
N LEU A 705 -28.37 20.85 -12.52
CA LEU A 705 -28.42 20.83 -13.98
C LEU A 705 -29.59 19.98 -14.49
N LYS A 706 -30.39 20.57 -15.36
CA LYS A 706 -31.41 19.89 -16.17
C LYS A 706 -30.90 19.71 -17.59
N ASN A 707 -30.84 18.50 -18.12
CA ASN A 707 -30.48 18.30 -19.52
C ASN A 707 -31.70 18.63 -20.40
N SER A 708 -31.52 19.48 -21.41
CA SER A 708 -32.61 19.92 -22.29
C SER A 708 -33.17 18.82 -23.19
N SER A 709 -32.40 17.75 -23.42
CA SER A 709 -32.80 16.61 -24.27
C SER A 709 -33.37 15.43 -23.49
N LEU A 710 -33.17 15.40 -22.17
CA LEU A 710 -33.68 14.33 -21.30
C LEU A 710 -34.88 14.83 -20.51
N GLN A 711 -35.77 13.92 -20.12
CA GLN A 711 -36.85 14.21 -19.16
C GLN A 711 -36.38 14.00 -17.72
N ASN A 712 -35.18 14.49 -17.38
CA ASN A 712 -34.68 14.38 -16.01
C ASN A 712 -35.30 15.47 -15.12
N ASN A 713 -35.51 15.14 -13.84
CA ASN A 713 -36.05 16.05 -12.84
C ASN A 713 -34.93 16.40 -11.83
N PRO A 714 -34.36 17.61 -11.88
CA PRO A 714 -33.30 18.03 -10.97
C PRO A 714 -33.68 17.95 -9.48
N GLU A 715 -34.96 18.17 -9.15
CA GLU A 715 -35.43 18.08 -7.77
C GLU A 715 -35.41 16.64 -7.25
N GLU A 716 -35.91 15.69 -8.03
CA GLU A 716 -35.84 14.26 -7.69
C GLU A 716 -34.38 13.76 -7.63
N ASP A 717 -33.51 14.28 -8.51
CA ASP A 717 -32.08 13.95 -8.46
C ASP A 717 -31.40 14.53 -7.21
N LEU A 718 -31.80 15.73 -6.75
CA LEU A 718 -31.38 16.28 -5.46
C LEU A 718 -31.89 15.43 -4.30
N MET A 719 -33.15 14.99 -4.33
CA MET A 719 -33.72 14.09 -3.32
C MET A 719 -32.90 12.80 -3.17
N LYS A 720 -32.46 12.18 -4.27
CA LYS A 720 -31.55 11.02 -4.22
C LYS A 720 -30.21 11.35 -3.55
N ARG A 721 -29.64 12.53 -3.83
CA ARG A 721 -28.39 12.99 -3.18
C ARG A 721 -28.58 13.23 -1.69
N ILE A 722 -29.73 13.80 -1.30
CA ILE A 722 -30.12 13.97 0.11
C ILE A 722 -30.23 12.60 0.81
N ASP A 723 -30.91 11.63 0.20
CA ASP A 723 -31.06 10.28 0.75
C ASP A 723 -29.70 9.55 0.90
N ASN A 724 -28.81 9.70 -0.08
CA ASN A 724 -27.46 9.15 -0.01
C ASN A 724 -26.64 9.81 1.11
N ALA A 725 -26.66 11.15 1.21
CA ALA A 725 -25.95 11.88 2.26
C ALA A 725 -26.48 11.55 3.66
N ALA A 726 -27.81 11.44 3.82
CA ALA A 726 -28.43 11.03 5.08
C ALA A 726 -28.05 9.60 5.46
N THR A 727 -27.96 8.69 4.48
CA THR A 727 -27.55 7.29 4.72
C THR A 727 -26.10 7.19 5.18
N VAL A 728 -25.20 8.01 4.63
CA VAL A 728 -23.80 8.11 5.10
C VAL A 728 -23.76 8.53 6.58
N ILE A 729 -24.54 9.54 6.96
CA ILE A 729 -24.63 9.99 8.36
C ILE A 729 -25.23 8.91 9.26
N LEU A 730 -26.34 8.27 8.84
CA LEU A 730 -27.04 7.26 9.64
C LEU A 730 -26.18 6.00 9.88
N ASN A 731 -25.37 5.62 8.90
CA ASN A 731 -24.48 4.45 8.98
C ASN A 731 -23.15 4.74 9.67
N ASN A 732 -22.85 6.00 9.99
CA ASN A 732 -21.65 6.39 10.72
C ASN A 732 -22.05 6.92 12.12
N PRO A 733 -21.90 6.12 13.19
CA PRO A 733 -22.27 6.53 14.54
C PRO A 733 -21.60 7.85 14.97
N SER A 734 -20.34 8.06 14.57
CA SER A 734 -19.62 9.31 14.86
C SER A 734 -20.34 10.52 14.28
N LEU A 735 -20.81 10.45 13.03
CA LEU A 735 -21.54 11.55 12.41
C LEU A 735 -22.94 11.69 12.96
N LYS A 736 -23.62 10.57 13.20
CA LYS A 736 -24.99 10.55 13.70
C LYS A 736 -25.13 11.31 15.01
N ASP A 737 -24.21 11.08 15.95
CA ASP A 737 -24.32 11.56 17.33
C ASP A 737 -23.81 13.01 17.52
N ILE A 738 -23.01 13.54 16.58
CA ILE A 738 -22.53 14.91 16.65
C ILE A 738 -23.65 15.89 16.24
N PRO A 739 -23.92 16.96 17.00
CA PRO A 739 -24.95 17.94 16.66
C PRO A 739 -24.72 18.64 15.31
N MET A 740 -25.80 18.99 14.61
CA MET A 740 -25.72 19.66 13.29
C MET A 740 -24.86 20.93 13.30
N GLN A 741 -24.86 21.69 14.40
CA GLN A 741 -24.12 22.95 14.50
C GLN A 741 -22.60 22.75 14.38
N LYS A 742 -22.10 21.55 14.67
CA LYS A 742 -20.68 21.18 14.60
C LYS A 742 -20.28 20.46 13.32
N LEU A 743 -21.23 20.06 12.47
CA LEU A 743 -20.97 19.35 11.22
C LEU A 743 -21.49 20.11 10.02
N GLU A 744 -20.60 20.52 9.13
CA GLU A 744 -21.00 21.15 7.87
C GLU A 744 -21.75 20.17 6.97
N THR A 745 -21.37 18.89 7.02
CA THR A 745 -22.09 17.83 6.31
C THR A 745 -23.58 17.80 6.69
N LYS A 746 -23.93 17.99 7.97
CA LYS A 746 -25.33 18.06 8.42
C LYS A 746 -25.99 19.40 8.07
N LYS A 747 -25.25 20.53 8.13
CA LYS A 747 -25.75 21.83 7.69
C LYS A 747 -26.14 21.81 6.22
N HIS A 748 -25.30 21.23 5.36
CA HIS A 748 -25.58 21.07 3.93
C HIS A 748 -26.76 20.13 3.67
N LEU A 749 -26.91 19.06 4.43
CA LEU A 749 -28.10 18.20 4.35
C LEU A 749 -29.37 18.98 4.68
N TRP A 750 -29.39 19.70 5.80
CA TRP A 750 -30.51 20.53 6.23
C TRP A 750 -30.87 21.59 5.18
N MET A 751 -29.86 22.26 4.61
CA MET A 751 -30.06 23.26 3.56
C MET A 751 -30.63 22.66 2.28
N ALA A 752 -30.15 21.49 1.87
CA ALA A 752 -30.68 20.80 0.68
C ALA A 752 -32.15 20.41 0.86
N ILE A 753 -32.54 19.91 2.05
CA ILE A 753 -33.94 19.60 2.37
C ILE A 753 -34.79 20.87 2.28
N ASN A 754 -34.32 22.00 2.81
CA ASN A 754 -35.06 23.26 2.75
C ASN A 754 -35.20 23.85 1.34
N ALA A 755 -34.37 23.43 0.38
CA ALA A 755 -34.47 23.85 -1.02
C ALA A 755 -35.59 23.10 -1.80
N LEU A 756 -36.10 21.99 -1.25
CA LEU A 756 -37.19 21.23 -1.88
C LEU A 756 -38.51 22.01 -1.86
N SER A 757 -39.36 21.74 -2.85
CA SER A 757 -40.73 22.21 -2.91
C SER A 757 -41.64 21.46 -1.94
N GLU A 758 -42.82 22.03 -1.65
CA GLU A 758 -43.85 21.31 -0.91
C GLU A 758 -44.57 20.30 -1.83
N PRO A 759 -44.88 19.08 -1.35
CA PRO A 759 -44.80 18.61 0.04
C PRO A 759 -43.47 17.93 0.43
N TYR A 760 -42.50 17.84 -0.49
CA TYR A 760 -41.27 17.07 -0.28
C TYR A 760 -40.42 17.62 0.87
N ARG A 761 -40.34 18.94 1.02
CA ARG A 761 -39.62 19.59 2.13
C ARG A 761 -40.09 19.09 3.49
N VAL A 762 -41.40 19.15 3.76
CA VAL A 762 -41.97 18.68 5.04
C VAL A 762 -41.76 17.18 5.22
N SER A 763 -41.95 16.39 4.16
CA SER A 763 -41.73 14.94 4.21
C SER A 763 -40.29 14.59 4.59
N TYR A 764 -39.29 15.24 3.97
CA TYR A 764 -37.87 14.97 4.21
C TYR A 764 -37.39 15.51 5.56
N MET A 765 -37.90 16.66 5.99
CA MET A 765 -37.61 17.19 7.33
C MET A 765 -38.07 16.23 8.43
N ASN A 766 -39.25 15.62 8.26
CA ASN A 766 -39.76 14.60 9.17
C ASN A 766 -38.97 13.28 9.06
N LYS A 767 -38.65 12.84 7.83
CA LYS A 767 -37.90 11.61 7.56
C LYS A 767 -36.53 11.60 8.26
N TYR A 768 -35.85 12.74 8.28
CA TYR A 768 -34.48 12.86 8.78
C TYR A 768 -34.35 13.69 10.07
N GLN A 769 -35.47 13.94 10.78
CA GLN A 769 -35.49 14.76 11.98
C GLN A 769 -34.46 14.33 13.03
N ASN A 770 -34.22 13.02 13.18
CA ASN A 770 -33.29 12.46 14.15
C ASN A 770 -31.81 12.79 13.93
N ILE A 771 -31.40 13.09 12.69
CA ILE A 771 -30.00 13.45 12.37
C ILE A 771 -29.82 14.96 12.16
N LEU A 772 -30.92 15.71 12.10
CA LEU A 772 -30.94 17.17 11.97
C LEU A 772 -31.06 17.91 13.31
N GLN A 773 -31.24 17.17 14.41
CA GLN A 773 -31.29 17.72 15.77
C GLN A 773 -29.90 18.09 16.30
#